data_AF-A0A251N6A0-F1
#
_entry.id   AF-A0A251N6A0-F1
#
_cell.length_a   1.000
_cell.length_b   1.000
_cell.length_c   1.000
_cell.angle_alpha   90.00
_cell.angle_beta   90.00
_cell.angle_gamma   90.00
#
_symmetry.space_group_name_H-M   'P 1'
#
loop_
_entity.id
_entity.type
_entity.pdbx_description
1 polymer ?
#
loop_
_entity_poly.entity_id
_entity_poly.type
_entity_poly.pdbx_seq_one_letter_code
_entity_poly.pdbx_strand_id
1 'polypeptide(L)'
;MGLEIVEPNACIRGCCSSNSIPLHLPPSSYTLLKPIARGAESVVYEAILDGRKVAVKKPILSTSEDLDKFHKELQLLCKLDHPGIAKLVAAHAKPPNYMYFFEFFEPPNLSEKLHLEEWSPNINQVLVVAVQLAKALQYLHHLGIVHRDVKPANILLDKDLYPHLADFGLAEYKKDLKGVSIGNWRSSGKPTGGFHKKNMVGTLIYMAPEILKKEIHTEKSDVYSFGISINELLTGVVPYTDLRAEAQAHTVLEMNYTEQQLTAAVVSDGLRPVLAGPESGAPSTLLSLIERCWDANSQNRPPFDDIVAELGTILEQRENIKELDIVFPKSSNSIGDQPVDVATSLQAYQEGINWFTQGENFITRACLPKPGTAIWLASNDPLAYNPILSWGSFATCGRRETMEDTHFLLPQMFHQGDIHAFGIFDGHRGAAAAEFSARAFPGFLQALGSTSSPSGALFEAFIKTDIAFRAELDFSRKSKRVIQKDWHPGCTAAAALIVGNKLFVANAGDCRTILCRAGHPFVLSKDHVASCLEERERVISAGEQVRWQVDNWRVGLAALQVTRSIGDDDLKPAVTAEPEITETILSAEDEYLVMASDGLWDVVSNAEVVSIIKDTVKEPGMCSKRLATEAAERGSKDNITVIVVFLRPVSTAERIY
;
A
#
# COMPACT_ATOMS: atom_id res chain seq x y z
N MET A 1 6.32 -30.84 6.20
CA MET A 1 4.99 -30.64 5.59
C MET A 1 5.16 -29.56 4.55
N GLY A 2 4.77 -29.84 3.30
CA GLY A 2 4.77 -28.84 2.23
C GLY A 2 3.42 -28.14 2.18
N LEU A 3 3.39 -26.93 1.63
CA LEU A 3 2.14 -26.20 1.37
C LEU A 3 1.25 -27.05 0.45
N GLU A 4 -0.01 -27.24 0.84
CA GLU A 4 -0.96 -28.01 0.05
C GLU A 4 -1.40 -27.20 -1.18
N ILE A 5 -1.27 -27.79 -2.38
CA ILE A 5 -1.76 -27.21 -3.62
C ILE A 5 -3.24 -27.56 -3.75
N VAL A 6 -4.10 -26.55 -3.72
CA VAL A 6 -5.56 -26.72 -3.87
C VAL A 6 -5.94 -26.63 -5.35
N GLU A 7 -6.59 -27.66 -5.87
CA GLU A 7 -7.08 -27.69 -7.25
C GLU A 7 -8.45 -26.99 -7.40
N PRO A 8 -8.65 -26.14 -8.43
CA PRO A 8 -7.69 -25.77 -9.47
C PRO A 8 -6.63 -24.76 -8.97
N ASN A 9 -5.34 -25.08 -9.16
CA ASN A 9 -4.24 -24.16 -8.82
C ASN A 9 -3.99 -23.12 -9.93
N ALA A 10 -5.03 -22.37 -10.24
CA ALA A 10 -5.02 -21.33 -11.26
C ALA A 10 -5.55 -20.01 -10.71
N CYS A 11 -4.98 -18.88 -11.10
CA CYS A 11 -5.44 -17.57 -10.62
C CYS A 11 -6.93 -17.32 -10.97
N ILE A 12 -7.54 -16.33 -10.34
CA ILE A 12 -8.98 -16.02 -10.56
C ILE A 12 -9.35 -15.75 -12.04
N ARG A 13 -8.38 -15.27 -12.83
CA ARG A 13 -8.55 -14.99 -14.27
C ARG A 13 -8.29 -16.20 -15.17
N GLY A 14 -7.83 -17.32 -14.62
CA GLY A 14 -7.41 -18.50 -15.39
C GLY A 14 -6.14 -18.30 -16.23
N CYS A 15 -5.48 -17.14 -16.16
CA CYS A 15 -4.28 -16.85 -16.95
C CYS A 15 -2.97 -17.32 -16.32
N CYS A 16 -2.93 -17.58 -15.01
CA CYS A 16 -1.76 -18.11 -14.30
C CYS A 16 -2.11 -19.50 -13.78
N SER A 17 -1.19 -20.46 -13.92
CA SER A 17 -1.27 -21.79 -13.30
C SER A 17 0.14 -22.24 -12.91
N SER A 18 0.25 -23.09 -11.90
CA SER A 18 1.53 -23.68 -11.48
C SER A 18 1.31 -25.08 -10.93
N ASN A 19 2.27 -25.98 -11.17
CA ASN A 19 2.25 -27.34 -10.65
C ASN A 19 3.03 -27.48 -9.34
N SER A 20 3.83 -26.46 -8.97
CA SER A 20 4.78 -26.52 -7.86
C SER A 20 4.61 -25.38 -6.85
N ILE A 21 3.99 -24.28 -7.24
CA ILE A 21 3.80 -23.10 -6.40
C ILE A 21 2.30 -22.93 -6.14
N PRO A 22 1.83 -22.98 -4.88
CA PRO A 22 0.43 -22.71 -4.57
C PRO A 22 0.13 -21.24 -4.89
N LEU A 23 -0.89 -21.02 -5.73
CA LEU A 23 -1.36 -19.70 -6.13
C LEU A 23 -2.52 -19.20 -5.27
N HIS A 24 -3.00 -20.03 -4.34
CA HIS A 24 -4.03 -19.70 -3.37
C HIS A 24 -3.63 -20.22 -2.01
N LEU A 25 -3.57 -19.31 -1.05
CA LEU A 25 -3.31 -19.65 0.34
C LEU A 25 -4.57 -19.43 1.18
N PRO A 26 -4.97 -20.40 2.02
CA PRO A 26 -6.05 -20.18 2.99
C PRO A 26 -5.60 -19.13 4.02
N PRO A 27 -6.50 -18.26 4.53
CA PRO A 27 -6.12 -17.21 5.48
C PRO A 27 -5.41 -17.70 6.76
N SER A 28 -5.61 -18.96 7.15
CA SER A 28 -4.96 -19.58 8.30
C SER A 28 -3.52 -20.07 8.05
N SER A 29 -3.08 -20.15 6.79
CA SER A 29 -1.73 -20.65 6.44
C SER A 29 -0.63 -19.62 6.67
N TYR A 30 -0.98 -18.34 6.78
CA TYR A 30 0.00 -17.28 6.97
C TYR A 30 -0.43 -16.20 7.96
N THR A 31 0.56 -15.60 8.61
CA THR A 31 0.39 -14.45 9.50
C THR A 31 1.35 -13.35 9.04
N LEU A 32 0.81 -12.22 8.60
CA LEU A 32 1.60 -11.02 8.34
C LEU A 32 2.08 -10.42 9.67
N LEU A 33 3.37 -10.12 9.75
CA LEU A 33 3.98 -9.44 10.89
C LEU A 33 4.14 -7.95 10.55
N LYS A 34 5.36 -7.41 10.65
CA LYS A 34 5.65 -6.00 10.41
C LYS A 34 6.02 -5.71 8.96
N PRO A 35 5.72 -4.50 8.44
CA PRO A 35 6.30 -4.04 7.17
C PRO A 35 7.82 -3.89 7.32
N ILE A 36 8.58 -4.39 6.35
CA ILE A 36 10.04 -4.28 6.29
C ILE A 36 10.52 -3.30 5.21
N ALA A 37 9.72 -3.10 4.14
CA ALA A 37 10.00 -2.10 3.11
C ALA A 37 8.70 -1.54 2.53
N ARG A 38 8.71 -0.25 2.15
CA ARG A 38 7.61 0.42 1.46
C ARG A 38 8.14 1.07 0.18
N GLY A 39 7.65 0.61 -0.97
CA GLY A 39 7.92 1.20 -2.27
C GLY A 39 6.68 1.88 -2.86
N ALA A 40 6.86 2.54 -4.00
CA ALA A 40 5.75 3.20 -4.72
C ALA A 40 4.70 2.21 -5.24
N GLU A 41 5.11 0.98 -5.58
CA GLU A 41 4.24 -0.02 -6.22
C GLU A 41 3.86 -1.18 -5.29
N SER A 42 4.52 -1.33 -4.13
CA SER A 42 4.25 -2.43 -3.21
C SER A 42 4.75 -2.16 -1.79
N VAL A 43 4.21 -2.91 -0.83
CA VAL A 43 4.71 -2.97 0.55
C VAL A 43 5.18 -4.40 0.82
N VAL A 44 6.39 -4.55 1.36
CA VAL A 44 6.95 -5.84 1.74
C VAL A 44 6.82 -6.03 3.24
N TYR A 45 6.29 -7.16 3.66
CA TYR A 45 6.09 -7.56 5.06
C TYR A 45 6.98 -8.74 5.40
N GLU A 46 7.44 -8.78 6.65
CA GLU A 46 7.84 -10.03 7.28
C GLU A 46 6.57 -10.84 7.58
N ALA A 47 6.59 -12.16 7.36
CA ALA A 47 5.45 -13.02 7.67
C ALA A 47 5.89 -14.42 8.07
N ILE A 48 4.95 -15.17 8.64
CA ILE A 48 5.09 -16.61 8.88
C ILE A 48 4.13 -17.31 7.92
N LEU A 49 4.61 -18.31 7.18
CA LEU A 49 3.86 -19.17 6.28
C LEU A 49 4.15 -20.63 6.66
N ASP A 50 3.13 -21.38 7.10
CA ASP A 50 3.26 -22.75 7.62
C ASP A 50 4.41 -22.92 8.63
N GLY A 51 4.53 -21.96 9.55
CA GLY A 51 5.57 -21.95 10.59
C GLY A 51 6.97 -21.55 10.11
N ARG A 52 7.16 -21.22 8.83
CA ARG A 52 8.43 -20.74 8.26
C ARG A 52 8.38 -19.23 8.03
N LYS A 53 9.51 -18.58 8.25
CA LYS A 53 9.67 -17.15 7.98
C LYS A 53 9.73 -16.90 6.47
N VAL A 54 8.94 -15.95 5.98
CA VAL A 54 8.85 -15.57 4.56
C VAL A 54 8.76 -14.05 4.42
N ALA A 55 9.11 -13.54 3.24
CA ALA A 55 8.86 -12.15 2.85
C ALA A 55 7.60 -12.07 1.98
N VAL A 56 6.68 -11.15 2.29
CA VAL A 56 5.42 -10.99 1.57
C VAL A 56 5.39 -9.66 0.85
N LYS A 57 5.49 -9.66 -0.48
CA LYS A 57 5.31 -8.48 -1.32
C LYS A 57 3.82 -8.32 -1.62
N LYS A 58 3.22 -7.26 -1.09
CA LYS A 58 1.82 -6.86 -1.33
C LYS A 58 1.79 -5.70 -2.33
N PRO A 59 1.47 -5.93 -3.62
CA PRO A 59 1.36 -4.85 -4.61
C PRO A 59 0.21 -3.89 -4.32
N ILE A 60 0.38 -2.64 -4.73
CA ILE A 60 -0.64 -1.60 -4.70
C ILE A 60 -1.37 -1.65 -6.05
N LEU A 61 -2.47 -2.40 -6.11
CA LEU A 61 -3.24 -2.58 -7.35
C LEU A 61 -4.41 -1.60 -7.42
N SER A 62 -4.30 -0.54 -8.22
CA SER A 62 -5.33 0.52 -8.30
C SER A 62 -6.11 0.49 -9.63
N THR A 63 -5.50 -0.05 -10.68
CA THR A 63 -6.05 -0.12 -12.03
C THR A 63 -6.09 -1.55 -12.57
N SER A 64 -6.81 -1.78 -13.67
CA SER A 64 -6.77 -3.04 -14.41
C SER A 64 -5.37 -3.32 -14.98
N GLU A 65 -4.66 -2.27 -15.42
CA GLU A 65 -3.27 -2.38 -15.89
C GLU A 65 -2.32 -2.88 -14.78
N ASP A 66 -2.49 -2.43 -13.53
CA ASP A 66 -1.68 -2.92 -12.41
C ASP A 66 -1.95 -4.40 -12.11
N LEU A 67 -3.20 -4.82 -12.24
CA LEU A 67 -3.57 -6.22 -12.09
C LEU A 67 -3.02 -7.08 -13.24
N ASP A 68 -2.98 -6.55 -14.47
CA ASP A 68 -2.31 -7.20 -15.61
C ASP A 68 -0.81 -7.36 -15.36
N LYS A 69 -0.14 -6.33 -14.83
CA LYS A 69 1.27 -6.41 -14.41
C LYS A 69 1.48 -7.47 -13.34
N PHE A 70 0.62 -7.54 -12.33
CA PHE A 70 0.69 -8.60 -11.30
C PHE A 70 0.63 -9.99 -11.92
N HIS A 71 -0.37 -10.25 -12.77
CA HIS A 71 -0.52 -11.58 -13.37
C HIS A 71 0.66 -11.94 -14.29
N LYS A 72 1.22 -10.95 -14.98
CA LYS A 72 2.40 -11.10 -15.82
C LYS A 72 3.65 -11.42 -15.01
N GLU A 73 3.92 -10.66 -13.95
CA GLU A 73 5.03 -10.93 -13.01
C GLU A 73 4.86 -12.31 -12.37
N LEU A 74 3.65 -12.69 -11.94
CA LEU A 74 3.36 -14.02 -11.41
C LEU A 74 3.66 -15.14 -12.42
N GLN A 75 3.27 -14.98 -13.69
CA GLN A 75 3.56 -15.95 -14.75
C GLN A 75 5.06 -16.12 -15.01
N LEU A 76 5.82 -15.03 -14.92
CA LEU A 76 7.28 -15.05 -15.03
C LEU A 76 7.87 -15.79 -13.83
N LEU A 77 7.56 -15.34 -12.61
CA LEU A 77 8.07 -15.92 -11.36
C LEU A 77 7.80 -17.42 -11.24
N CYS A 78 6.63 -17.89 -11.69
CA CYS A 78 6.30 -19.33 -11.64
C CYS A 78 7.21 -20.22 -12.50
N LYS A 79 8.02 -19.65 -13.40
CA LYS A 79 8.94 -20.38 -14.29
C LYS A 79 10.41 -20.23 -13.88
N LEU A 80 10.71 -19.44 -12.85
CA LEU A 80 12.07 -19.18 -12.42
C LEU A 80 12.47 -20.17 -11.33
N ASP A 81 13.58 -20.86 -11.53
CA ASP A 81 14.19 -21.75 -10.54
C ASP A 81 15.71 -21.69 -10.70
N HIS A 82 16.34 -20.79 -9.96
CA HIS A 82 17.78 -20.59 -9.97
C HIS A 82 18.24 -20.11 -8.58
N PRO A 83 19.37 -20.61 -8.04
CA PRO A 83 19.82 -20.30 -6.68
C PRO A 83 20.19 -18.82 -6.46
N GLY A 84 20.48 -18.06 -7.53
CA GLY A 84 20.75 -16.62 -7.47
C GLY A 84 19.53 -15.73 -7.73
N ILE A 85 18.31 -16.27 -7.70
CA ILE A 85 17.04 -15.54 -7.87
C ILE A 85 16.20 -15.71 -6.60
N ALA A 86 15.62 -14.61 -6.12
CA ALA A 86 14.72 -14.63 -4.97
C ALA A 86 13.52 -15.56 -5.25
N LYS A 87 13.45 -16.66 -4.52
CA LYS A 87 12.52 -17.76 -4.80
C LYS A 87 11.10 -17.45 -4.35
N LEU A 88 10.15 -17.53 -5.27
CA LEU A 88 8.71 -17.48 -4.97
C LEU A 88 8.28 -18.82 -4.37
N VAL A 89 7.83 -18.81 -3.12
CA VAL A 89 7.35 -20.01 -2.41
C VAL A 89 5.84 -20.22 -2.54
N ALA A 90 5.09 -19.13 -2.65
CA ALA A 90 3.64 -19.15 -2.81
C ALA A 90 3.14 -17.81 -3.37
N ALA A 91 1.91 -17.78 -3.85
CA ALA A 91 1.19 -16.55 -4.15
C ALA A 91 -0.25 -16.64 -3.62
N HIS A 92 -0.86 -15.48 -3.40
CA HIS A 92 -2.30 -15.36 -3.23
C HIS A 92 -2.84 -14.56 -4.41
N ALA A 93 -3.25 -15.25 -5.48
CA ALA A 93 -3.69 -14.66 -6.74
C ALA A 93 -5.22 -14.51 -6.80
N LYS A 94 -5.81 -14.05 -5.68
CA LYS A 94 -7.25 -13.80 -5.52
C LYS A 94 -7.51 -12.45 -4.81
N PRO A 95 -8.61 -11.76 -5.16
CA PRO A 95 -9.08 -10.60 -4.42
C PRO A 95 -9.44 -10.96 -2.97
N PRO A 96 -9.38 -9.98 -2.03
CA PRO A 96 -8.91 -8.61 -2.24
C PRO A 96 -7.39 -8.45 -2.03
N ASN A 97 -6.70 -9.50 -1.59
CA ASN A 97 -5.34 -9.42 -1.06
C ASN A 97 -4.33 -10.15 -1.96
N TYR A 98 -4.06 -9.58 -3.13
CA TYR A 98 -3.00 -10.08 -4.01
C TYR A 98 -1.64 -9.99 -3.32
N MET A 99 -0.90 -11.09 -3.29
CA MET A 99 0.38 -11.19 -2.56
C MET A 99 1.32 -12.20 -3.22
N TYR A 100 2.61 -11.91 -3.14
CA TYR A 100 3.69 -12.85 -3.42
C TYR A 100 4.41 -13.21 -2.12
N PHE A 101 4.71 -14.49 -1.94
CA PHE A 101 5.45 -15.00 -0.78
C PHE A 101 6.80 -15.50 -1.28
N PHE A 102 7.87 -14.88 -0.82
CA PHE A 102 9.25 -15.23 -1.16
C PHE A 102 9.95 -15.85 0.04
N GLU A 103 11.02 -16.60 -0.22
CA GLU A 103 11.98 -16.94 0.84
C GLU A 103 12.47 -15.67 1.54
N PHE A 104 12.61 -15.75 2.87
CA PHE A 104 13.00 -14.59 3.66
C PHE A 104 14.52 -14.43 3.65
N PHE A 105 14.98 -13.28 3.16
CA PHE A 105 16.36 -12.82 3.30
C PHE A 105 16.39 -11.76 4.39
N GLU A 106 17.33 -11.88 5.34
CA GLU A 106 17.48 -10.89 6.40
C GLU A 106 17.97 -9.57 5.79
N PRO A 107 17.26 -8.44 6.01
CA PRO A 107 17.79 -7.13 5.64
C PRO A 107 19.17 -6.91 6.29
N PRO A 108 20.06 -6.14 5.65
CA PRO A 108 19.83 -5.24 4.50
C PRO A 108 19.96 -5.89 3.11
N ASN A 109 19.41 -5.23 2.08
CA ASN A 109 19.78 -5.51 0.67
C ASN A 109 21.18 -4.96 0.33
N LEU A 110 21.72 -5.26 -0.86
CA LEU A 110 23.09 -4.85 -1.23
C LEU A 110 23.31 -3.33 -1.17
N SER A 111 22.33 -2.52 -1.59
CA SER A 111 22.43 -1.04 -1.51
C SER A 111 22.52 -0.56 -0.06
N GLU A 112 21.66 -1.08 0.81
CA GLU A 112 21.65 -0.73 2.23
C GLU A 112 22.91 -1.25 2.93
N LYS A 113 23.38 -2.45 2.57
CA LYS A 113 24.63 -3.02 3.08
C LYS A 113 25.82 -2.11 2.75
N LEU A 114 25.90 -1.64 1.51
CA LEU A 114 26.97 -0.75 1.06
C LEU A 114 26.89 0.64 1.71
N HIS A 115 25.73 1.27 1.70
CA HIS A 115 25.62 2.70 1.97
C HIS A 115 25.10 3.06 3.37
N LEU A 116 24.36 2.16 4.03
CA LEU A 116 23.86 2.38 5.40
C LEU A 116 24.73 1.67 6.43
N GLU A 117 25.22 0.47 6.12
CA GLU A 117 26.15 -0.25 6.99
C GLU A 117 27.63 0.01 6.65
N GLU A 118 27.90 0.87 5.66
CA GLU A 118 29.26 1.23 5.21
C GLU A 118 30.13 0.00 4.91
N TRP A 119 29.52 -1.06 4.38
CA TRP A 119 30.23 -2.30 4.09
C TRP A 119 31.25 -2.08 2.97
N SER A 120 32.52 -2.33 3.27
CA SER A 120 33.61 -2.32 2.30
C SER A 120 34.03 -3.77 1.99
N PRO A 121 33.44 -4.40 0.96
CA PRO A 121 33.79 -5.77 0.59
C PRO A 121 35.23 -5.85 0.10
N ASN A 122 35.95 -6.89 0.54
CA ASN A 122 37.19 -7.21 -0.14
C ASN A 122 36.87 -7.74 -1.55
N ILE A 123 37.81 -7.57 -2.48
CA ILE A 123 37.66 -7.97 -3.87
C ILE A 123 37.30 -9.45 -4.09
N ASN A 124 37.56 -10.39 -3.16
CA ASN A 124 37.04 -11.77 -3.32
C ASN A 124 35.52 -11.80 -3.13
N GLN A 125 35.00 -11.05 -2.14
CA GLN A 125 33.56 -10.92 -1.92
C GLN A 125 32.90 -10.25 -3.13
N VAL A 126 33.53 -9.20 -3.68
CA VAL A 126 33.06 -8.55 -4.92
C VAL A 126 32.98 -9.54 -6.08
N LEU A 127 34.02 -10.34 -6.30
CA LEU A 127 34.04 -11.34 -7.37
C LEU A 127 32.97 -12.42 -7.16
N VAL A 128 32.77 -12.88 -5.92
CA VAL A 128 31.70 -13.86 -5.61
C VAL A 128 30.33 -13.27 -5.96
N VAL A 129 30.04 -12.04 -5.51
CA VAL A 129 28.77 -11.36 -5.84
C VAL A 129 28.63 -11.18 -7.36
N ALA A 130 29.67 -10.71 -8.04
CA ALA A 130 29.67 -10.50 -9.49
C ALA A 130 29.41 -11.80 -10.27
N VAL A 131 30.10 -12.88 -9.92
CA VAL A 131 29.94 -14.20 -10.57
C VAL A 131 28.52 -14.73 -10.39
N GLN A 132 27.99 -14.70 -9.17
CA GLN A 132 26.67 -15.29 -8.88
C GLN A 132 25.54 -14.46 -9.50
N LEU A 133 25.65 -13.14 -9.45
CA LEU A 133 24.71 -12.25 -10.14
C LEU A 133 24.77 -12.43 -11.66
N ALA A 134 25.98 -12.54 -12.24
CA ALA A 134 26.14 -12.80 -13.67
C ALA A 134 25.52 -14.14 -14.10
N LYS A 135 25.65 -15.20 -13.28
CA LYS A 135 24.99 -16.49 -13.51
C LYS A 135 23.46 -16.38 -13.45
N ALA A 136 22.91 -15.62 -12.50
CA ALA A 136 21.46 -15.39 -12.43
C ALA A 136 20.94 -14.65 -13.67
N LEU A 137 21.65 -13.63 -14.15
CA LEU A 137 21.29 -12.88 -15.35
C LEU A 137 21.48 -13.70 -16.63
N GLN A 138 22.53 -14.53 -16.70
CA GLN A 138 22.74 -15.52 -17.76
C GLN A 138 21.52 -16.45 -17.87
N TYR A 139 21.08 -17.01 -16.75
CA TYR A 139 19.91 -17.89 -16.67
C TYR A 139 18.64 -17.19 -17.21
N LEU A 140 18.38 -15.95 -16.79
CA LEU A 140 17.23 -15.18 -17.30
C LEU A 140 17.30 -14.96 -18.81
N HIS A 141 18.48 -14.59 -19.32
CA HIS A 141 18.68 -14.32 -20.74
C HIS A 141 18.55 -15.58 -21.60
N HIS A 142 18.97 -16.74 -21.10
CA HIS A 142 18.74 -18.04 -21.75
C HIS A 142 17.25 -18.41 -21.83
N LEU A 143 16.44 -18.01 -20.84
CA LEU A 143 14.98 -18.11 -20.90
C LEU A 143 14.33 -17.03 -21.79
N GLY A 144 15.12 -16.13 -22.35
CA GLY A 144 14.66 -15.00 -23.15
C GLY A 144 13.92 -13.96 -22.31
N ILE A 145 14.27 -13.80 -21.03
CA ILE A 145 13.72 -12.80 -20.11
C ILE A 145 14.77 -11.71 -19.89
N VAL A 146 14.35 -10.43 -19.96
CA VAL A 146 15.19 -9.26 -19.64
C VAL A 146 14.66 -8.65 -18.34
N HIS A 147 15.54 -8.37 -17.37
CA HIS A 147 15.17 -7.89 -16.03
C HIS A 147 14.74 -6.42 -16.02
N ARG A 148 15.50 -5.54 -16.70
CA ARG A 148 15.23 -4.11 -16.91
C ARG A 148 15.34 -3.18 -15.69
N ASP A 149 15.60 -3.71 -14.50
CA ASP A 149 15.89 -2.91 -13.29
C ASP A 149 16.96 -3.57 -12.39
N VAL A 150 18.10 -3.95 -12.97
CA VAL A 150 19.23 -4.49 -12.21
C VAL A 150 19.91 -3.34 -11.45
N LYS A 151 19.97 -3.42 -10.12
CA LYS A 151 20.61 -2.43 -9.23
C LYS A 151 20.84 -3.02 -7.84
N PRO A 152 21.75 -2.48 -7.00
CA PRO A 152 21.99 -3.00 -5.65
C PRO A 152 20.75 -3.07 -4.75
N ALA A 153 19.78 -2.17 -4.89
CA ALA A 153 18.54 -2.21 -4.11
C ALA A 153 17.65 -3.43 -4.43
N ASN A 154 17.82 -4.04 -5.60
CA ASN A 154 17.09 -5.24 -6.04
C ASN A 154 17.93 -6.52 -5.87
N ILE A 155 19.09 -6.45 -5.19
CA ILE A 155 19.95 -7.60 -4.91
C ILE A 155 19.89 -7.87 -3.41
N LEU A 156 19.22 -8.94 -3.02
CA LEU A 156 19.16 -9.40 -1.64
C LEU A 156 20.42 -10.21 -1.31
N LEU A 157 20.82 -10.23 -0.04
CA LEU A 157 21.95 -11.02 0.44
C LEU A 157 21.44 -12.08 1.41
N ASP A 158 21.97 -13.29 1.31
CA ASP A 158 21.79 -14.30 2.35
C ASP A 158 22.84 -14.18 3.47
N LYS A 159 22.72 -15.04 4.47
CA LYS A 159 23.62 -15.10 5.63
C LYS A 159 25.10 -15.31 5.27
N ASP A 160 25.37 -15.88 4.10
CA ASP A 160 26.71 -16.18 3.59
C ASP A 160 27.17 -15.11 2.57
N LEU A 161 26.39 -14.02 2.44
CA LEU A 161 26.58 -12.89 1.52
C LEU A 161 26.48 -13.26 0.05
N TYR A 162 25.80 -14.35 -0.30
CA TYR A 162 25.50 -14.63 -1.70
C TYR A 162 24.34 -13.76 -2.20
N PRO A 163 24.40 -13.26 -3.45
CA PRO A 163 23.38 -12.39 -4.01
C PRO A 163 22.19 -13.18 -4.56
N HIS A 164 21.00 -12.63 -4.33
CA HIS A 164 19.72 -13.12 -4.84
C HIS A 164 19.00 -11.98 -5.55
N LEU A 165 18.89 -12.06 -6.87
CA LEU A 165 18.21 -11.05 -7.67
C LEU A 165 16.70 -11.08 -7.42
N ALA A 166 16.13 -9.93 -7.08
CA ALA A 166 14.73 -9.74 -6.74
C ALA A 166 14.08 -8.66 -7.62
N ASP A 167 12.76 -8.53 -7.45
CA ASP A 167 11.89 -7.54 -8.10
C ASP A 167 11.76 -7.65 -9.63
N PHE A 168 10.84 -8.51 -10.06
CA PHE A 168 10.56 -8.79 -11.48
C PHE A 168 9.43 -7.94 -12.05
N GLY A 169 9.02 -6.86 -11.37
CA GLY A 169 7.87 -6.03 -11.78
C GLY A 169 8.03 -5.37 -13.16
N LEU A 170 9.26 -5.17 -13.61
CA LEU A 170 9.59 -4.59 -14.92
C LEU A 170 10.07 -5.62 -15.96
N ALA A 171 10.25 -6.88 -15.55
CA ALA A 171 10.81 -7.93 -16.38
C ALA A 171 9.90 -8.30 -17.56
N GLU A 172 10.50 -8.68 -18.69
CA GLU A 172 9.79 -8.90 -19.95
C GLU A 172 10.44 -9.98 -20.80
N TYR A 173 9.64 -10.72 -21.58
CA TYR A 173 10.18 -11.63 -22.58
C TYR A 173 10.71 -10.91 -23.81
N LYS A 174 11.89 -11.30 -24.29
CA LYS A 174 12.55 -10.76 -25.48
C LYS A 174 11.67 -10.80 -26.74
N LYS A 175 10.84 -11.84 -26.89
CA LYS A 175 9.88 -11.95 -28.00
C LYS A 175 8.75 -10.91 -27.95
N ASP A 176 8.42 -10.44 -26.76
CA ASP A 176 7.34 -9.49 -26.50
C ASP A 176 7.88 -8.05 -26.47
N LEU A 177 9.21 -7.87 -26.53
CA LEU A 177 9.90 -6.59 -26.75
C LEU A 177 9.74 -6.03 -28.18
N LYS A 178 8.90 -6.64 -29.05
CA LYS A 178 8.76 -6.23 -30.46
C LYS A 178 8.12 -4.84 -30.62
N GLY A 179 8.93 -3.91 -31.11
CA GLY A 179 8.55 -2.73 -31.88
C GLY A 179 7.36 -1.95 -31.36
N VAL A 180 7.54 -1.20 -30.26
CA VAL A 180 6.69 -0.02 -29.97
C VAL A 180 7.02 1.07 -31.00
N SER A 181 6.81 0.76 -32.28
CA SER A 181 6.92 1.66 -33.41
C SER A 181 5.51 2.13 -33.75
N ILE A 182 5.25 3.41 -33.46
CA ILE A 182 4.20 4.25 -34.07
C ILE A 182 2.73 4.05 -33.65
N GLY A 183 2.30 2.88 -33.15
CA GLY A 183 0.89 2.63 -32.80
C GLY A 183 0.38 3.19 -31.45
N ASN A 184 1.22 3.25 -30.41
CA ASN A 184 0.80 3.60 -29.05
C ASN A 184 0.84 5.10 -28.72
N TRP A 185 1.06 5.96 -29.72
CA TRP A 185 1.24 7.40 -29.52
C TRP A 185 -0.07 8.20 -29.40
N ARG A 186 -1.24 7.56 -29.59
CA ARG A 186 -2.55 8.22 -29.65
C ARG A 186 -3.59 7.66 -28.68
N SER A 187 -3.26 7.57 -27.39
CA SER A 187 -4.31 7.51 -26.38
C SER A 187 -4.06 8.56 -25.31
N SER A 188 -5.07 9.41 -25.20
CA SER A 188 -5.17 10.70 -24.54
C SER A 188 -5.24 10.58 -23.02
N GLY A 189 -4.28 11.20 -22.35
CA GLY A 189 -4.39 11.69 -20.98
C GLY A 189 -3.46 12.89 -20.84
N LYS A 190 -4.02 14.07 -20.54
CA LYS A 190 -3.28 15.32 -20.22
C LYS A 190 -3.34 15.55 -18.69
N PRO A 191 -2.54 16.44 -18.09
CA PRO A 191 -1.11 16.31 -17.84
C PRO A 191 -0.82 16.50 -16.34
N THR A 192 -0.30 15.48 -15.65
CA THR A 192 0.44 15.68 -14.39
C THR A 192 1.92 15.71 -14.73
N GLY A 193 2.71 16.57 -14.07
CA GLY A 193 4.11 16.85 -14.39
C GLY A 193 4.99 15.61 -14.46
N GLY A 194 5.11 15.05 -15.67
CA GLY A 194 5.84 13.83 -15.96
C GLY A 194 5.51 13.36 -17.37
N PHE A 195 6.23 13.90 -18.36
CA PHE A 195 6.10 13.58 -19.78
C PHE A 195 6.01 12.05 -20.04
N HIS A 196 4.90 11.63 -20.67
CA HIS A 196 4.60 10.32 -21.26
C HIS A 196 5.69 9.21 -21.12
N LYS A 197 5.59 8.39 -20.07
CA LYS A 197 6.48 7.25 -19.76
C LYS A 197 5.83 5.88 -20.08
N LYS A 198 5.42 5.61 -21.32
CA LYS A 198 5.02 4.21 -21.67
C LYS A 198 6.21 3.27 -21.93
N ASN A 199 7.42 3.80 -22.15
CA ASN A 199 8.60 3.01 -22.56
C ASN A 199 9.88 3.23 -21.72
N MET A 200 9.86 4.12 -20.72
CA MET A 200 11.01 4.39 -19.84
C MET A 200 10.77 3.72 -18.49
N VAL A 201 11.47 2.62 -18.24
CA VAL A 201 11.38 1.83 -17.00
C VAL A 201 12.78 1.58 -16.44
N GLY A 202 12.87 1.45 -15.12
CA GLY A 202 14.12 1.25 -14.37
C GLY A 202 14.53 2.48 -13.55
N THR A 203 15.68 2.40 -12.90
CA THR A 203 16.24 3.49 -12.08
C THR A 203 17.29 4.28 -12.88
N LEU A 204 17.09 5.59 -13.04
CA LEU A 204 17.79 6.43 -14.03
C LEU A 204 19.33 6.30 -14.00
N ILE A 205 19.94 6.26 -12.81
CA ILE A 205 21.40 6.15 -12.64
C ILE A 205 21.99 4.78 -13.02
N TYR A 206 21.15 3.79 -13.35
CA TYR A 206 21.58 2.46 -13.83
C TYR A 206 21.14 2.20 -15.27
N MET A 207 20.42 3.13 -15.91
CA MET A 207 19.87 2.94 -17.25
C MET A 207 20.94 3.07 -18.34
N ALA A 208 20.89 2.16 -19.32
CA ALA A 208 21.75 2.23 -20.49
C ALA A 208 21.36 3.40 -21.43
N PRO A 209 22.31 3.97 -22.20
CA PRO A 209 22.06 5.10 -23.10
C PRO A 209 20.91 4.88 -24.09
N GLU A 210 20.76 3.69 -24.65
CA GLU A 210 19.68 3.37 -25.59
C GLU A 210 18.30 3.38 -24.90
N ILE A 211 18.22 3.01 -23.62
CA ILE A 211 16.98 3.08 -22.83
C ILE A 211 16.60 4.53 -22.59
N LEU A 212 17.59 5.36 -22.26
CA LEU A 212 17.45 6.81 -22.09
C LEU A 212 17.03 7.51 -23.39
N LYS A 213 17.49 7.01 -24.55
CA LYS A 213 17.04 7.43 -25.89
C LYS A 213 15.65 6.89 -26.28
N LYS A 214 15.02 6.07 -25.44
CA LYS A 214 13.74 5.40 -25.68
C LYS A 214 13.78 4.44 -26.87
N GLU A 215 14.94 3.85 -27.12
CA GLU A 215 15.14 2.78 -28.09
C GLU A 215 14.66 1.43 -27.51
N ILE A 216 14.77 0.37 -28.32
CA ILE A 216 14.28 -0.96 -27.95
C ILE A 216 15.16 -1.54 -26.84
N HIS A 217 14.52 -1.97 -25.75
CA HIS A 217 15.18 -2.68 -24.66
C HIS A 217 15.67 -4.04 -25.16
N THR A 218 16.90 -4.40 -24.82
CA THR A 218 17.49 -5.70 -25.14
C THR A 218 18.18 -6.24 -23.91
N GLU A 219 18.61 -7.51 -23.93
CA GLU A 219 19.43 -8.08 -22.87
C GLU A 219 20.68 -7.24 -22.54
N LYS A 220 21.17 -6.43 -23.49
CA LYS A 220 22.35 -5.56 -23.34
C LYS A 220 22.12 -4.40 -22.37
N SER A 221 20.87 -4.04 -22.06
CA SER A 221 20.59 -3.05 -21.01
C SER A 221 20.87 -3.62 -19.62
N ASP A 222 20.57 -4.90 -19.37
CA ASP A 222 20.91 -5.54 -18.10
C ASP A 222 22.43 -5.65 -17.92
N VAL A 223 23.18 -5.86 -19.01
CA VAL A 223 24.66 -5.88 -18.99
C VAL A 223 25.22 -4.51 -18.55
N TYR A 224 24.65 -3.42 -19.06
CA TYR A 224 25.03 -2.07 -18.64
C TYR A 224 24.77 -1.86 -17.15
N SER A 225 23.55 -2.16 -16.70
CA SER A 225 23.15 -2.00 -15.30
C SER A 225 23.97 -2.88 -14.35
N PHE A 226 24.36 -4.09 -14.79
CA PHE A 226 25.30 -4.96 -14.10
C PHE A 226 26.67 -4.28 -13.93
N GLY A 227 27.25 -3.74 -15.01
CA GLY A 227 28.53 -3.03 -14.95
C GLY A 227 28.53 -1.86 -13.96
N ILE A 228 27.47 -1.04 -13.97
CA ILE A 228 27.28 0.06 -13.01
C ILE A 228 27.22 -0.47 -11.57
N SER A 229 26.45 -1.53 -11.35
CA SER A 229 26.27 -2.13 -10.00
C SER A 229 27.56 -2.73 -9.44
N ILE A 230 28.38 -3.38 -10.29
CA ILE A 230 29.68 -3.93 -9.85
C ILE A 230 30.70 -2.81 -9.60
N ASN A 231 30.67 -1.71 -10.36
CA ASN A 231 31.52 -0.56 -10.07
C ASN A 231 31.15 0.08 -8.72
N GLU A 232 29.85 0.26 -8.44
CA GLU A 232 29.38 0.74 -7.14
C GLU A 232 29.77 -0.18 -5.98
N LEU A 233 29.73 -1.50 -6.22
CA LEU A 233 30.19 -2.50 -5.24
C LEU A 233 31.69 -2.38 -4.95
N LEU A 234 32.50 -1.95 -5.93
CA LEU A 234 33.94 -1.72 -5.77
C LEU A 234 34.26 -0.39 -5.09
N THR A 235 33.52 0.67 -5.42
CA THR A 235 33.79 2.02 -4.92
C THR A 235 33.11 2.30 -3.58
N GLY A 236 32.00 1.62 -3.29
CA GLY A 236 31.10 2.00 -2.20
C GLY A 236 30.42 3.36 -2.44
N VAL A 237 30.46 3.88 -3.67
CA VAL A 237 29.95 5.21 -4.01
C VAL A 237 28.76 5.07 -4.97
N VAL A 238 27.65 5.73 -4.61
CA VAL A 238 26.46 5.79 -5.46
C VAL A 238 26.83 6.35 -6.84
N PRO A 239 26.40 5.73 -7.96
CA PRO A 239 26.77 6.16 -9.30
C PRO A 239 26.53 7.65 -9.55
N TYR A 240 27.52 8.32 -10.15
CA TYR A 240 27.51 9.76 -10.50
C TYR A 240 27.54 10.75 -9.32
N THR A 241 27.73 10.29 -8.07
CA THR A 241 27.89 11.15 -6.88
C THR A 241 29.34 11.48 -6.53
N ASP A 242 30.26 10.68 -7.06
CA ASP A 242 31.73 10.82 -7.09
C ASP A 242 32.25 12.11 -7.74
N LEU A 243 31.41 12.84 -8.48
CA LEU A 243 31.73 14.17 -9.01
C LEU A 243 31.69 15.28 -7.94
N ARG A 244 31.47 14.94 -6.67
CA ARG A 244 31.59 15.86 -5.53
C ARG A 244 32.77 15.49 -4.63
N ALA A 245 33.54 16.51 -4.28
CA ALA A 245 34.25 16.53 -3.01
C ALA A 245 33.20 16.68 -1.89
N GLU A 246 33.28 15.85 -0.85
CA GLU A 246 32.54 15.91 0.42
C GLU A 246 31.20 15.13 0.46
N ALA A 247 31.25 14.02 1.20
CA ALA A 247 30.16 13.09 1.46
C ALA A 247 29.28 13.56 2.63
N GLN A 248 27.97 13.65 2.43
CA GLN A 248 26.96 13.28 3.43
C GLN A 248 25.74 12.68 2.71
N ALA A 249 25.45 11.43 3.05
CA ALA A 249 24.26 10.70 2.67
C ALA A 249 23.02 11.29 3.36
N HIS A 250 21.84 11.03 2.80
CA HIS A 250 20.49 11.44 3.24
C HIS A 250 19.93 12.72 2.62
N THR A 251 19.80 12.74 1.29
CA THR A 251 18.63 13.23 0.49
C THR A 251 19.06 13.41 -0.97
N VAL A 252 19.10 12.31 -1.74
CA VAL A 252 19.57 12.28 -3.15
C VAL A 252 18.59 12.96 -4.13
N LEU A 253 17.72 13.86 -3.68
CA LEU A 253 16.86 14.67 -4.55
C LEU A 253 17.06 16.18 -4.42
N GLU A 254 17.95 16.65 -3.52
CA GLU A 254 18.29 18.07 -3.45
C GLU A 254 19.65 18.33 -4.13
N MET A 255 19.55 18.43 -5.46
CA MET A 255 20.50 19.00 -6.43
C MET A 255 21.76 18.20 -6.80
N ASN A 256 21.77 17.59 -8.00
CA ASN A 256 22.85 17.64 -9.01
C ASN A 256 22.43 16.84 -10.26
N TYR A 257 22.40 17.52 -11.42
CA TYR A 257 21.69 17.15 -12.66
C TYR A 257 20.17 16.97 -12.50
N THR A 258 19.37 17.68 -13.29
CA THR A 258 17.99 17.27 -13.53
C THR A 258 17.99 15.93 -14.28
N GLU A 259 16.91 15.13 -14.20
CA GLU A 259 16.79 13.88 -14.97
C GLU A 259 17.17 14.08 -16.44
N GLN A 260 16.80 15.24 -17.01
CA GLN A 260 17.11 15.63 -18.39
C GLN A 260 18.60 15.90 -18.62
N GLN A 261 19.27 16.57 -17.68
CA GLN A 261 20.69 16.88 -17.81
C GLN A 261 21.55 15.62 -17.63
N LEU A 262 21.21 14.73 -16.69
CA LEU A 262 21.93 13.46 -16.52
C LEU A 262 21.70 12.55 -17.74
N THR A 263 20.45 12.48 -18.22
CA THR A 263 20.12 11.79 -19.47
C THR A 263 20.99 12.32 -20.62
N ALA A 264 21.05 13.64 -20.80
CA ALA A 264 21.84 14.26 -21.85
C ALA A 264 23.34 13.98 -21.70
N ALA A 265 23.90 14.06 -20.48
CA ALA A 265 25.30 13.80 -20.23
C ALA A 265 25.69 12.34 -20.50
N VAL A 266 24.86 11.37 -20.08
CA VAL A 266 25.11 9.93 -20.32
C VAL A 266 25.00 9.58 -21.81
N VAL A 267 24.03 10.18 -22.51
CA VAL A 267 23.70 9.90 -23.91
C VAL A 267 24.62 10.62 -24.89
N SER A 268 24.83 11.92 -24.69
CA SER A 268 25.53 12.80 -25.64
C SER A 268 27.00 12.96 -25.28
N ASP A 269 27.31 13.15 -24.00
CA ASP A 269 28.67 13.43 -23.52
C ASP A 269 29.42 12.16 -23.11
N GLY A 270 28.74 11.01 -23.13
CA GLY A 270 29.31 9.72 -22.77
C GLY A 270 29.62 9.59 -21.27
N LEU A 271 28.97 10.37 -20.41
CA LEU A 271 29.21 10.37 -18.97
C LEU A 271 29.06 8.97 -18.37
N ARG A 272 30.05 8.55 -17.58
CA ARG A 272 30.06 7.31 -16.79
C ARG A 272 30.48 7.63 -15.35
N PRO A 273 30.11 6.79 -14.37
CA PRO A 273 30.68 6.88 -13.03
C PRO A 273 32.21 6.74 -13.10
N VAL A 274 32.89 7.32 -12.12
CA VAL A 274 34.33 7.13 -11.90
C VAL A 274 34.57 5.63 -11.65
N LEU A 275 35.42 5.05 -12.50
CA LEU A 275 35.83 3.67 -12.38
C LEU A 275 36.67 3.49 -11.11
N ALA A 276 36.48 2.38 -10.40
CA ALA A 276 37.26 2.07 -9.21
C ALA A 276 38.78 2.15 -9.46
N GLY A 277 39.48 2.89 -8.60
CA GLY A 277 40.93 3.10 -8.70
C GLY A 277 41.74 1.88 -8.22
N PRO A 278 43.08 1.91 -8.40
CA PRO A 278 43.98 0.82 -7.98
C PRO A 278 43.86 0.45 -6.50
N GLU A 279 43.46 1.39 -5.64
CA GLU A 279 43.20 1.22 -4.22
C GLU A 279 42.07 0.22 -3.89
N SER A 280 41.18 -0.05 -4.84
CA SER A 280 40.11 -1.06 -4.70
C SER A 280 40.64 -2.50 -4.64
N GLY A 281 41.90 -2.72 -5.05
CA GLY A 281 42.48 -4.06 -5.19
C GLY A 281 41.87 -4.89 -6.33
N ALA A 282 41.08 -4.27 -7.21
CA ALA A 282 40.48 -4.92 -8.37
C ALA A 282 41.53 -5.23 -9.46
N PRO A 283 41.51 -6.46 -10.04
CA PRO A 283 42.33 -6.77 -11.21
C PRO A 283 41.96 -5.88 -12.40
N SER A 284 42.96 -5.51 -13.22
CA SER A 284 42.74 -4.71 -14.43
C SER A 284 41.77 -5.36 -15.42
N THR A 285 41.70 -6.69 -15.43
CA THR A 285 40.73 -7.48 -16.20
C THR A 285 39.29 -7.23 -15.75
N LEU A 286 39.04 -7.14 -14.43
CA LEU A 286 37.71 -6.83 -13.90
C LEU A 286 37.30 -5.39 -14.23
N LEU A 287 38.22 -4.44 -14.11
CA LEU A 287 37.97 -3.04 -14.47
C LEU A 287 37.67 -2.90 -15.97
N SER A 288 38.44 -3.58 -16.83
CA SER A 288 38.19 -3.63 -18.27
C SER A 288 36.85 -4.29 -18.63
N LEU A 289 36.44 -5.31 -17.87
CA LEU A 289 35.13 -5.94 -18.04
C LEU A 289 33.99 -4.97 -17.70
N ILE A 290 34.07 -4.25 -16.59
CA ILE A 290 33.11 -3.19 -16.21
C ILE A 290 33.01 -2.15 -17.33
N GLU A 291 34.15 -1.73 -17.88
CA GLU A 291 34.18 -0.75 -18.97
C GLU A 291 33.49 -1.25 -20.24
N ARG A 292 33.67 -2.52 -20.60
CA ARG A 292 32.96 -3.11 -21.73
C ARG A 292 31.47 -3.30 -21.45
N CYS A 293 31.09 -3.56 -20.21
CA CYS A 293 29.68 -3.70 -19.82
C CYS A 293 28.91 -2.38 -19.99
N TRP A 294 29.52 -1.22 -19.71
CA TRP A 294 28.86 0.08 -19.84
C TRP A 294 29.18 0.86 -21.15
N ASP A 295 29.63 0.17 -22.19
CA ASP A 295 29.91 0.77 -23.50
C ASP A 295 28.67 1.52 -24.05
N ALA A 296 28.90 2.67 -24.69
CA ALA A 296 27.84 3.49 -25.28
C ALA A 296 27.07 2.74 -26.38
N ASN A 297 27.75 1.88 -27.14
CA ASN A 297 27.14 1.00 -28.13
C ASN A 297 26.78 -0.35 -27.49
N SER A 298 25.49 -0.66 -27.45
CA SER A 298 24.98 -1.92 -26.88
C SER A 298 25.53 -3.18 -27.55
N GLN A 299 25.97 -3.10 -28.81
CA GLN A 299 26.54 -4.24 -29.55
C GLN A 299 27.95 -4.60 -29.09
N ASN A 300 28.69 -3.66 -28.50
CA ASN A 300 30.05 -3.90 -28.00
C ASN A 300 30.05 -4.58 -26.63
N ARG A 301 28.94 -4.51 -25.90
CA ARG A 301 28.82 -5.07 -24.56
C ARG A 301 28.85 -6.60 -24.65
N PRO A 302 29.60 -7.32 -23.78
CA PRO A 302 29.64 -8.78 -23.80
C PRO A 302 28.29 -9.39 -23.38
N PRO A 303 27.86 -10.54 -23.94
CA PRO A 303 26.76 -11.33 -23.37
C PRO A 303 27.17 -11.95 -22.02
N PHE A 304 26.19 -12.34 -21.19
CA PHE A 304 26.50 -12.94 -19.88
C PHE A 304 27.25 -14.26 -19.96
N ASP A 305 27.18 -15.00 -21.07
CA ASP A 305 28.01 -16.19 -21.31
C ASP A 305 29.51 -15.86 -21.24
N ASP A 306 29.92 -14.77 -21.90
CA ASP A 306 31.31 -14.31 -21.90
C ASP A 306 31.69 -13.70 -20.54
N ILE A 307 30.78 -12.94 -19.93
CA ILE A 307 30.99 -12.32 -18.61
C ILE A 307 31.24 -13.39 -17.54
N VAL A 308 30.42 -14.45 -17.51
CA VAL A 308 30.56 -15.55 -16.54
C VAL A 308 31.87 -16.30 -16.75
N ALA A 309 32.27 -16.58 -17.99
CA ALA A 309 33.53 -17.24 -18.31
C ALA A 309 34.75 -16.41 -17.87
N GLU A 310 34.72 -15.10 -18.13
CA GLU A 310 35.81 -14.20 -17.77
C GLU A 310 35.92 -13.98 -16.26
N LEU A 311 34.79 -13.74 -15.57
CA LEU A 311 34.77 -13.64 -14.11
C LEU A 311 35.23 -14.93 -13.42
N GLY A 312 34.86 -16.10 -13.97
CA GLY A 312 35.36 -17.39 -13.51
C GLY A 312 36.88 -17.50 -13.62
N THR A 313 37.45 -17.09 -14.76
CA THR A 313 38.90 -17.06 -14.99
C THR A 313 39.61 -16.12 -13.99
N ILE A 314 39.04 -14.93 -13.73
CA ILE A 314 39.60 -13.97 -12.77
C ILE A 314 39.59 -14.55 -11.35
N LEU A 315 38.52 -15.27 -10.98
CA LEU A 315 38.40 -15.90 -9.66
C LEU A 315 39.43 -17.04 -9.50
N GLU A 316 39.55 -17.93 -10.48
CA GLU A 316 40.49 -19.06 -10.48
C GLU A 316 41.96 -18.60 -10.44
N GLN A 317 42.33 -17.59 -11.23
CA GLN A 317 43.67 -17.01 -11.20
C GLN A 317 44.05 -16.50 -9.81
N ARG A 318 43.07 -16.04 -9.05
CA ARG A 318 43.27 -15.49 -7.72
C ARG A 318 43.31 -16.54 -6.61
N GLU A 319 42.54 -17.62 -6.75
CA GLU A 319 42.66 -18.79 -5.87
C GLU A 319 44.04 -19.45 -6.01
N ASN A 320 44.54 -19.55 -7.25
CA ASN A 320 45.89 -20.07 -7.54
C ASN A 320 47.01 -19.19 -6.96
N ILE A 321 46.83 -17.86 -6.87
CA ILE A 321 47.80 -16.96 -6.22
C ILE A 321 47.83 -17.19 -4.70
N LYS A 322 46.69 -17.52 -4.07
CA LYS A 322 46.65 -17.84 -2.62
C LYS A 322 47.32 -19.17 -2.27
N GLU A 323 47.39 -20.14 -3.19
CA GLU A 323 48.08 -21.42 -2.95
C GLU A 323 49.61 -21.30 -3.01
N LEU A 324 50.16 -20.30 -3.72
CA LEU A 324 51.61 -20.07 -3.81
C LEU A 324 52.22 -19.39 -2.57
N ASP A 325 51.41 -18.74 -1.73
CA ASP A 325 51.86 -17.95 -0.57
C ASP A 325 51.83 -18.70 0.78
N ILE A 326 51.58 -20.02 0.81
CA ILE A 326 51.50 -20.80 2.07
C ILE A 326 52.76 -21.65 2.30
N VAL A 327 53.79 -21.04 2.89
CA VAL A 327 54.84 -21.73 3.67
C VAL A 327 54.85 -21.17 5.10
N PHE A 328 54.52 -22.03 6.06
CA PHE A 328 54.29 -21.85 7.51
C PHE A 328 55.49 -21.28 8.34
N PRO A 329 55.31 -20.71 9.57
CA PRO A 329 54.96 -21.47 10.79
C PRO A 329 54.00 -20.82 11.81
N LYS A 330 53.39 -21.73 12.60
CA LYS A 330 52.48 -21.52 13.73
C LYS A 330 53.15 -20.80 14.92
N SER A 331 52.37 -19.99 15.66
CA SER A 331 52.43 -19.97 17.13
C SER A 331 51.15 -19.44 17.77
N SER A 332 50.88 -20.01 18.93
CA SER A 332 49.75 -19.93 19.86
C SER A 332 49.57 -18.59 20.58
N ASN A 333 48.33 -18.25 20.96
CA ASN A 333 47.86 -18.29 22.37
C ASN A 333 46.41 -17.82 22.53
N SER A 334 45.72 -18.55 23.39
CA SER A 334 44.40 -18.30 24.00
C SER A 334 44.40 -17.16 25.01
N ILE A 335 43.21 -16.60 25.29
CA ILE A 335 42.62 -16.04 26.55
C ILE A 335 41.55 -15.04 26.07
N GLY A 336 40.29 -14.98 26.51
CA GLY A 336 39.50 -15.69 27.51
C GLY A 336 38.18 -14.90 27.64
N ASP A 337 37.04 -15.59 27.61
CA ASP A 337 35.72 -15.02 27.88
C ASP A 337 35.61 -14.55 29.33
N GLN A 338 34.91 -13.44 29.58
CA GLN A 338 34.04 -13.27 30.75
C GLN A 338 32.90 -12.27 30.46
N PRO A 339 31.70 -12.49 31.05
CA PRO A 339 30.48 -11.73 30.78
C PRO A 339 30.38 -10.49 31.70
N VAL A 340 29.74 -9.43 31.19
CA VAL A 340 29.34 -8.28 32.00
C VAL A 340 27.83 -8.22 32.04
N ASP A 341 27.30 -8.25 33.26
CA ASP A 341 25.88 -8.27 33.58
C ASP A 341 25.49 -6.96 34.31
N VAL A 342 24.27 -6.52 34.01
CA VAL A 342 23.40 -5.58 34.75
C VAL A 342 23.75 -4.08 34.79
N ALA A 343 22.91 -3.27 34.10
CA ALA A 343 22.16 -2.20 34.77
C ALA A 343 20.97 -1.71 33.91
N THR A 344 19.78 -2.08 34.36
CA THR A 344 18.44 -1.55 34.09
C THR A 344 18.37 -0.02 33.94
N SER A 345 17.79 0.45 32.82
CA SER A 345 16.99 1.67 32.78
C SER A 345 15.57 1.33 32.33
N LEU A 346 14.70 1.02 33.30
CA LEU A 346 13.26 1.05 33.10
C LEU A 346 12.84 2.51 32.84
N GLN A 347 12.63 2.87 31.59
CA GLN A 347 11.70 3.94 31.24
C GLN A 347 10.37 3.29 30.87
N ALA A 348 9.37 3.58 31.69
CA ALA A 348 8.05 2.97 31.69
C ALA A 348 7.36 3.10 30.32
N TYR A 349 7.20 1.96 29.63
CA TYR A 349 6.28 1.80 28.52
C TYR A 349 4.86 1.80 29.11
N GLN A 350 4.16 2.93 29.06
CA GLN A 350 2.75 3.04 29.48
C GLN A 350 1.85 2.70 28.28
N GLU A 351 1.01 1.69 28.44
CA GLU A 351 0.07 1.17 27.44
C GLU A 351 -0.82 2.29 26.87
N GLY A 352 -0.69 2.58 25.58
CA GLY A 352 -1.66 3.40 24.86
C GLY A 352 -3.04 2.74 24.91
N ILE A 353 -4.07 3.48 25.33
CA ILE A 353 -5.45 2.99 25.35
C ILE A 353 -5.86 2.65 23.91
N ASN A 354 -6.19 1.40 23.64
CA ASN A 354 -6.80 0.98 22.38
C ASN A 354 -8.32 1.22 22.44
N TRP A 355 -8.83 2.22 21.72
CA TRP A 355 -10.22 2.62 21.78
C TRP A 355 -11.16 1.66 21.03
N PHE A 356 -10.66 0.91 20.04
CA PHE A 356 -11.41 -0.22 19.46
C PHE A 356 -11.79 -1.24 20.54
N THR A 357 -10.81 -1.64 21.36
CA THR A 357 -11.01 -2.61 22.44
C THR A 357 -11.96 -2.07 23.51
N GLN A 358 -11.94 -0.75 23.79
CA GLN A 358 -12.91 -0.16 24.72
C GLN A 358 -14.33 -0.20 24.18
N GLY A 359 -14.55 0.12 22.90
CA GLY A 359 -15.87 0.02 22.28
C GLY A 359 -16.43 -1.41 22.33
N GLU A 360 -15.61 -2.40 21.99
CA GLU A 360 -15.98 -3.82 22.05
C GLU A 360 -16.26 -4.30 23.49
N ASN A 361 -15.40 -3.94 24.44
CA ASN A 361 -15.59 -4.26 25.85
C ASN A 361 -16.83 -3.59 26.43
N PHE A 362 -17.15 -2.37 26.03
CA PHE A 362 -18.33 -1.66 26.51
C PHE A 362 -19.60 -2.42 26.12
N ILE A 363 -19.71 -2.82 24.84
CA ILE A 363 -20.82 -3.64 24.35
C ILE A 363 -20.92 -4.97 25.09
N THR A 364 -19.78 -5.62 25.34
CA THR A 364 -19.72 -6.90 26.08
C THR A 364 -20.14 -6.74 27.55
N ARG A 365 -19.74 -5.65 28.23
CA ARG A 365 -20.07 -5.35 29.63
C ARG A 365 -21.52 -4.86 29.80
N ALA A 366 -22.07 -4.16 28.81
CA ALA A 366 -23.42 -3.61 28.87
C ALA A 366 -24.52 -4.68 28.88
N CYS A 367 -24.19 -5.98 28.82
CA CYS A 367 -25.14 -7.10 28.83
C CYS A 367 -26.28 -6.90 27.82
N LEU A 368 -25.97 -6.35 26.64
CA LEU A 368 -26.96 -6.20 25.57
C LEU A 368 -27.50 -7.60 25.22
N PRO A 369 -28.82 -7.76 25.05
CA PRO A 369 -29.42 -9.07 24.80
C PRO A 369 -28.73 -9.74 23.61
N LYS A 370 -28.49 -11.06 23.70
CA LYS A 370 -28.03 -11.87 22.56
C LYS A 370 -28.89 -11.53 21.36
N PRO A 371 -28.31 -11.38 20.14
CA PRO A 371 -29.01 -10.88 18.96
C PRO A 371 -30.35 -11.60 18.81
N GLY A 372 -31.43 -10.90 19.16
CA GLY A 372 -32.79 -11.36 18.94
C GLY A 372 -33.12 -11.24 17.46
N THR A 373 -34.08 -12.02 16.99
CA THR A 373 -34.64 -11.87 15.64
C THR A 373 -35.15 -10.43 15.49
N ALA A 374 -34.56 -9.64 14.58
CA ALA A 374 -35.02 -8.28 14.34
C ALA A 374 -36.49 -8.27 13.92
N ILE A 375 -37.26 -7.30 14.42
CA ILE A 375 -38.69 -7.11 14.08
C ILE A 375 -38.83 -6.32 12.77
N TRP A 376 -37.72 -5.88 12.17
CA TRP A 376 -37.69 -5.20 10.87
C TRP A 376 -38.05 -6.18 9.75
N LEU A 377 -39.34 -6.47 9.63
CA LEU A 377 -39.90 -7.30 8.56
C LEU A 377 -39.71 -6.56 7.24
N ALA A 378 -38.97 -7.18 6.32
CA ALA A 378 -39.03 -6.82 4.91
C ALA A 378 -40.49 -6.97 4.42
N SER A 379 -40.91 -6.11 3.49
CA SER A 379 -42.25 -6.21 2.90
C SER A 379 -42.47 -7.62 2.34
N ASN A 380 -43.57 -8.27 2.73
CA ASN A 380 -44.01 -9.56 2.15
C ASN A 380 -44.62 -9.41 0.74
N ASP A 381 -44.50 -8.23 0.11
CA ASP A 381 -44.95 -7.99 -1.25
C ASP A 381 -44.00 -8.69 -2.25
N PRO A 382 -44.45 -9.73 -2.97
CA PRO A 382 -43.62 -10.43 -3.95
C PRO A 382 -43.19 -9.55 -5.13
N LEU A 383 -43.81 -8.37 -5.30
CA LEU A 383 -43.49 -7.39 -6.34
C LEU A 383 -42.48 -6.32 -5.86
N ALA A 384 -42.12 -6.30 -4.58
CA ALA A 384 -41.14 -5.35 -4.07
C ALA A 384 -39.73 -5.67 -4.61
N TYR A 385 -39.01 -4.62 -5.03
CA TYR A 385 -37.64 -4.76 -5.52
C TYR A 385 -36.69 -5.16 -4.39
N ASN A 386 -36.09 -6.34 -4.47
CA ASN A 386 -35.07 -6.77 -3.51
C ASN A 386 -33.67 -6.53 -4.10
N PRO A 387 -32.87 -5.60 -3.54
CA PRO A 387 -31.55 -5.31 -4.04
C PRO A 387 -30.61 -6.50 -3.80
N ILE A 388 -29.76 -6.81 -4.78
CA ILE A 388 -28.69 -7.80 -4.62
C ILE A 388 -27.41 -7.03 -4.39
N LEU A 389 -26.88 -7.13 -3.16
CA LEU A 389 -25.79 -6.29 -2.73
C LEU A 389 -24.41 -6.90 -3.00
N SER A 390 -23.49 -6.05 -3.44
CA SER A 390 -22.06 -6.29 -3.31
C SER A 390 -21.40 -5.00 -2.83
N TRP A 391 -20.42 -5.09 -1.94
CA TRP A 391 -19.87 -3.92 -1.25
C TRP A 391 -18.36 -4.05 -1.07
N GLY A 392 -17.72 -2.92 -0.83
CA GLY A 392 -16.28 -2.84 -0.66
C GLY A 392 -15.89 -1.45 -0.19
N SER A 393 -14.79 -1.38 0.54
CA SER A 393 -14.30 -0.14 1.12
C SER A 393 -12.80 0.00 0.89
N PHE A 394 -12.33 1.24 0.96
CA PHE A 394 -10.92 1.56 0.96
C PHE A 394 -10.69 2.79 1.84
N ALA A 395 -9.61 2.76 2.62
CA ALA A 395 -9.20 3.86 3.48
C ALA A 395 -7.71 4.13 3.28
N THR A 396 -7.32 5.40 3.29
CA THR A 396 -5.92 5.83 3.20
C THR A 396 -5.67 7.06 4.06
N CYS A 397 -4.48 7.11 4.66
CA CYS A 397 -4.04 8.24 5.48
C CYS A 397 -3.85 9.52 4.64
N GLY A 398 -3.77 9.38 3.31
CA GLY A 398 -3.58 10.51 2.41
C GLY A 398 -2.27 11.24 2.74
N ARG A 399 -2.36 12.56 2.95
CA ARG A 399 -1.23 13.43 3.31
C ARG A 399 -1.12 13.73 4.81
N ARG A 400 -2.05 13.21 5.63
CA ARG A 400 -2.01 13.37 7.08
C ARG A 400 -0.93 12.47 7.70
N GLU A 401 -0.50 12.82 8.91
CA GLU A 401 0.48 12.03 9.67
C GLU A 401 -0.13 10.77 10.30
N THR A 402 -1.43 10.83 10.62
CA THR A 402 -2.19 9.76 11.29
C THR A 402 -3.49 9.46 10.55
N MET A 403 -3.94 8.19 10.66
CA MET A 403 -5.24 7.74 10.17
C MET A 403 -6.27 7.85 11.31
N GLU A 404 -7.11 8.88 11.26
CA GLU A 404 -8.17 9.17 12.21
C GLU A 404 -9.54 8.63 11.75
N ASP A 405 -9.77 8.46 10.44
CA ASP A 405 -11.00 7.80 9.98
C ASP A 405 -11.01 6.31 10.27
N THR A 406 -12.21 5.78 10.41
CA THR A 406 -12.48 4.35 10.38
C THR A 406 -13.87 4.08 9.81
N HIS A 407 -14.22 2.81 9.62
CA HIS A 407 -15.51 2.40 9.09
C HIS A 407 -15.90 1.00 9.56
N PHE A 408 -17.18 0.67 9.42
CA PHE A 408 -17.67 -0.70 9.58
C PHE A 408 -18.50 -1.14 8.39
N LEU A 409 -18.43 -2.44 8.10
CA LEU A 409 -19.28 -3.12 7.13
C LEU A 409 -19.97 -4.26 7.87
N LEU A 410 -21.29 -4.18 8.01
CA LEU A 410 -22.09 -5.19 8.70
C LEU A 410 -23.16 -5.75 7.74
N PRO A 411 -22.75 -6.61 6.79
CA PRO A 411 -23.69 -7.25 5.88
C PRO A 411 -24.46 -8.38 6.59
N GLN A 412 -25.70 -8.62 6.14
CA GLN A 412 -26.54 -9.74 6.60
C GLN A 412 -26.68 -9.77 8.14
N MET A 413 -27.08 -8.63 8.70
CA MET A 413 -27.36 -8.49 10.13
C MET A 413 -28.41 -9.53 10.56
N PHE A 414 -28.27 -10.03 11.79
CA PHE A 414 -29.20 -10.99 12.41
C PHE A 414 -29.34 -12.34 11.68
N HIS A 415 -28.38 -12.72 10.83
CA HIS A 415 -28.48 -13.90 9.96
C HIS A 415 -29.69 -13.86 9.01
N GLN A 416 -30.27 -12.67 8.81
CA GLN A 416 -31.30 -12.41 7.81
C GLN A 416 -30.61 -11.81 6.57
N GLY A 417 -30.91 -12.37 5.39
CA GLY A 417 -30.25 -12.00 4.13
C GLY A 417 -30.56 -10.59 3.63
N ASP A 418 -31.50 -9.88 4.26
CA ASP A 418 -32.12 -8.66 3.72
C ASP A 418 -31.83 -7.39 4.55
N ILE A 419 -30.97 -7.48 5.58
CA ILE A 419 -30.61 -6.33 6.43
C ILE A 419 -29.10 -6.11 6.38
N HIS A 420 -28.69 -4.91 5.99
CA HIS A 420 -27.28 -4.53 5.86
C HIS A 420 -27.03 -3.15 6.44
N ALA A 421 -25.93 -2.98 7.17
CA ALA A 421 -25.51 -1.69 7.68
C ALA A 421 -24.06 -1.37 7.30
N PHE A 422 -23.80 -0.11 6.98
CA PHE A 422 -22.50 0.43 6.63
C PHE A 422 -22.32 1.77 7.33
N GLY A 423 -21.09 2.12 7.71
CA GLY A 423 -20.86 3.46 8.25
C GLY A 423 -19.40 3.88 8.25
N ILE A 424 -19.21 5.19 8.16
CA ILE A 424 -17.92 5.87 8.17
C ILE A 424 -17.89 6.81 9.37
N PHE A 425 -16.75 6.82 10.04
CA PHE A 425 -16.43 7.75 11.12
C PHE A 425 -15.16 8.49 10.75
N ASP A 426 -15.24 9.80 10.58
CA ASP A 426 -14.09 10.67 10.28
C ASP A 426 -13.66 11.33 11.59
N GLY A 427 -12.47 10.99 12.06
CA GLY A 427 -11.98 11.39 13.37
C GLY A 427 -11.28 12.74 13.32
N HIS A 428 -11.50 13.58 14.33
CA HIS A 428 -10.77 14.82 14.50
C HIS A 428 -10.31 14.99 15.95
N ARG A 429 -9.19 15.69 16.13
CA ARG A 429 -8.52 15.87 17.43
C ARG A 429 -8.11 14.50 18.04
N GLY A 430 -7.76 13.54 17.19
CA GLY A 430 -7.42 12.16 17.53
C GLY A 430 -8.45 11.14 17.04
N ALA A 431 -8.00 9.90 16.78
CA ALA A 431 -8.83 8.81 16.26
C ALA A 431 -9.82 8.21 17.29
N ALA A 432 -9.69 8.52 18.58
CA ALA A 432 -10.33 7.78 19.67
C ALA A 432 -11.87 7.68 19.57
N ALA A 433 -12.54 8.78 19.22
CA ALA A 433 -13.99 8.80 19.06
C ALA A 433 -14.44 7.91 17.88
N ALA A 434 -13.72 7.99 16.77
CA ALA A 434 -13.99 7.19 15.58
C ALA A 434 -13.74 5.69 15.85
N GLU A 435 -12.60 5.33 16.45
CA GLU A 435 -12.24 3.95 16.82
C GLU A 435 -13.25 3.29 17.76
N PHE A 436 -13.67 4.01 18.81
CA PHE A 436 -14.70 3.55 19.73
C PHE A 436 -16.03 3.33 19.01
N SER A 437 -16.43 4.33 18.20
CA SER A 437 -17.71 4.31 17.49
C SER A 437 -17.81 3.16 16.50
N ALA A 438 -16.73 2.83 15.78
CA ALA A 438 -16.69 1.70 14.84
C ALA A 438 -17.00 0.33 15.48
N ARG A 439 -16.80 0.18 16.80
CA ARG A 439 -17.08 -1.06 17.53
C ARG A 439 -18.36 -0.98 18.36
N ALA A 440 -18.67 0.17 18.94
CA ALA A 440 -19.84 0.35 19.78
C ALA A 440 -21.14 0.53 18.97
N PHE A 441 -21.08 1.35 17.91
CA PHE A 441 -22.26 1.69 17.12
C PHE A 441 -22.99 0.47 16.54
N PRO A 442 -22.31 -0.51 15.90
CA PRO A 442 -22.99 -1.69 15.36
C PRO A 442 -23.67 -2.51 16.45
N GLY A 443 -23.09 -2.60 17.64
CA GLY A 443 -23.68 -3.31 18.79
C GLY A 443 -24.95 -2.63 19.31
N PHE A 444 -24.98 -1.30 19.40
CA PHE A 444 -26.20 -0.57 19.74
C PHE A 444 -27.28 -0.72 18.68
N LEU A 445 -26.91 -0.60 17.40
CA LEU A 445 -27.85 -0.76 16.29
C LEU A 445 -28.48 -2.16 16.29
N GLN A 446 -27.69 -3.21 16.54
CA GLN A 446 -28.17 -4.58 16.66
C GLN A 446 -29.14 -4.75 17.83
N ALA A 447 -28.81 -4.21 19.00
CA ALA A 447 -29.69 -4.31 20.18
C ALA A 447 -31.04 -3.61 19.98
N LEU A 448 -31.05 -2.52 19.20
CA LEU A 448 -32.23 -1.73 18.89
C LEU A 448 -33.12 -2.35 17.81
N GLY A 449 -32.62 -3.31 17.02
CA GLY A 449 -33.36 -3.96 15.95
C GLY A 449 -34.62 -4.72 16.37
N SER A 450 -34.76 -4.99 17.67
CA SER A 450 -35.94 -5.63 18.24
C SER A 450 -36.93 -4.66 18.90
N THR A 451 -36.59 -3.38 19.08
CA THR A 451 -37.37 -2.45 19.91
C THR A 451 -37.78 -1.16 19.21
N SER A 452 -37.05 -0.75 18.17
CA SER A 452 -37.24 0.56 17.52
C SER A 452 -37.43 0.38 16.01
N SER A 453 -38.06 1.36 15.34
CA SER A 453 -38.09 1.41 13.87
C SER A 453 -36.66 1.57 13.31
N PRO A 454 -36.38 1.23 12.02
CA PRO A 454 -35.04 1.40 11.46
C PRO A 454 -34.46 2.80 11.64
N SER A 455 -35.25 3.86 11.36
CA SER A 455 -34.84 5.25 11.59
C SER A 455 -34.64 5.56 13.08
N GLY A 456 -35.53 5.08 13.95
CA GLY A 456 -35.42 5.27 15.39
C GLY A 456 -34.19 4.58 15.98
N ALA A 457 -33.85 3.40 15.47
CA ALA A 457 -32.68 2.64 15.89
C ALA A 457 -31.37 3.32 15.44
N LEU A 458 -31.33 3.87 14.22
CA LEU A 458 -30.20 4.70 13.78
C LEU A 458 -30.04 5.92 14.69
N PHE A 459 -31.12 6.68 14.92
CA PHE A 459 -31.09 7.86 15.78
C PHE A 459 -30.58 7.53 17.20
N GLU A 460 -31.17 6.52 17.84
CA GLU A 460 -30.76 6.07 19.16
C GLU A 460 -29.32 5.53 19.21
N ALA A 461 -28.85 4.85 18.15
CA ALA A 461 -27.49 4.33 18.09
C ALA A 461 -26.45 5.46 18.08
N PHE A 462 -26.69 6.56 17.36
CA PHE A 462 -25.82 7.75 17.39
C PHE A 462 -25.74 8.33 18.81
N ILE A 463 -26.89 8.55 19.46
CA ILE A 463 -26.96 9.13 20.80
C ILE A 463 -26.32 8.22 21.86
N LYS A 464 -26.59 6.91 21.82
CA LYS A 464 -26.01 5.96 22.76
C LYS A 464 -24.50 5.84 22.59
N THR A 465 -24.01 5.89 21.35
CA THR A 465 -22.57 5.87 21.07
C THR A 465 -21.87 7.10 21.65
N ASP A 466 -22.44 8.29 21.46
CA ASP A 466 -21.91 9.53 22.05
C ASP A 466 -21.88 9.52 23.58
N ILE A 467 -22.99 9.14 24.22
CA ILE A 467 -23.07 9.06 25.68
C ILE A 467 -22.06 8.04 26.22
N ALA A 468 -21.95 6.87 25.59
CA ALA A 468 -21.04 5.82 26.00
C ALA A 468 -19.57 6.24 25.85
N PHE A 469 -19.21 6.85 24.72
CA PHE A 469 -17.85 7.33 24.47
C PHE A 469 -17.43 8.38 25.49
N ARG A 470 -18.26 9.41 25.73
CA ARG A 470 -17.96 10.48 26.69
C ARG A 470 -17.82 9.94 28.12
N ALA A 471 -18.64 8.97 28.50
CA ALA A 471 -18.51 8.31 29.80
C ALA A 471 -17.19 7.54 29.96
N GLU A 472 -16.75 6.83 28.91
CA GLU A 472 -15.48 6.10 28.91
C GLU A 472 -14.27 7.05 28.88
N LEU A 473 -14.37 8.16 28.16
CA LEU A 473 -13.37 9.22 28.13
C LEU A 473 -13.19 9.86 29.51
N ASP A 474 -14.29 10.21 30.18
CA ASP A 474 -14.26 10.74 31.54
C ASP A 474 -13.70 9.75 32.56
N PHE A 475 -14.03 8.46 32.43
CA PHE A 475 -13.45 7.41 33.25
C PHE A 475 -11.93 7.29 33.03
N SER A 476 -11.48 7.38 31.78
CA SER A 476 -10.06 7.31 31.39
C SER A 476 -9.27 8.52 31.89
N ARG A 477 -9.85 9.74 31.86
CA ARG A 477 -9.27 10.95 32.45
C ARG A 477 -9.13 10.83 33.98
N LYS A 478 -10.17 10.34 34.67
CA LYS A 478 -10.16 10.16 36.13
C LYS A 478 -9.14 9.10 36.59
N SER A 479 -8.93 8.06 35.78
CA SER A 479 -7.98 6.97 36.07
C SER A 479 -6.52 7.29 35.72
N LYS A 480 -6.20 8.53 35.30
CA LYS A 480 -4.86 8.98 34.85
C LYS A 480 -4.27 8.14 33.70
N ARG A 481 -5.11 7.47 32.92
CA ARG A 481 -4.69 6.70 31.73
C ARG A 481 -4.50 7.58 30.50
N VAL A 482 -4.93 8.85 30.57
CA VAL A 482 -4.76 9.87 29.53
C VAL A 482 -3.82 10.96 30.05
N ILE A 483 -2.79 11.30 29.27
CA ILE A 483 -1.73 12.25 29.66
C ILE A 483 -2.19 13.71 29.52
N GLN A 484 -3.09 14.01 28.57
CA GLN A 484 -3.58 15.36 28.31
C GLN A 484 -4.93 15.61 28.98
N LYS A 485 -4.97 16.60 29.87
CA LYS A 485 -6.17 16.98 30.62
C LYS A 485 -7.23 17.66 29.73
N ASP A 486 -6.79 18.29 28.65
CA ASP A 486 -7.63 19.09 27.71
C ASP A 486 -7.78 18.39 26.34
N TRP A 487 -7.84 17.05 26.34
CA TRP A 487 -7.99 16.25 25.11
C TRP A 487 -9.45 15.82 24.91
N HIS A 488 -10.12 16.39 23.91
CA HIS A 488 -11.54 16.19 23.60
C HIS A 488 -11.71 15.67 22.15
N PRO A 489 -11.37 14.40 21.88
CA PRO A 489 -11.52 13.80 20.55
C PRO A 489 -13.00 13.76 20.14
N GLY A 490 -13.24 13.90 18.84
CA GLY A 490 -14.57 13.79 18.23
C GLY A 490 -14.50 13.08 16.88
N CYS A 491 -15.65 12.70 16.35
CA CYS A 491 -15.75 12.23 14.98
C CYS A 491 -17.09 12.58 14.33
N THR A 492 -17.05 12.80 13.03
CA THR A 492 -18.26 12.80 12.20
C THR A 492 -18.70 11.36 11.96
N ALA A 493 -19.96 11.18 11.57
CA ALA A 493 -20.54 9.87 11.41
C ALA A 493 -21.62 9.88 10.32
N ALA A 494 -21.44 9.01 9.31
CA ALA A 494 -22.46 8.68 8.33
C ALA A 494 -22.75 7.18 8.39
N ALA A 495 -24.02 6.80 8.48
CA ALA A 495 -24.45 5.41 8.53
C ALA A 495 -25.60 5.16 7.54
N ALA A 496 -25.52 4.06 6.80
CA ALA A 496 -26.56 3.57 5.91
C ALA A 496 -27.09 2.22 6.43
N LEU A 497 -28.41 2.09 6.52
CA LEU A 497 -29.11 0.88 6.90
C LEU A 497 -30.09 0.51 5.78
N ILE A 498 -29.91 -0.68 5.20
CA ILE A 498 -30.80 -1.25 4.19
C ILE A 498 -31.64 -2.32 4.87
N VAL A 499 -32.97 -2.21 4.75
CA VAL A 499 -33.96 -3.18 5.25
C VAL A 499 -34.90 -3.53 4.10
N GLY A 500 -34.69 -4.70 3.49
CA GLY A 500 -35.40 -5.09 2.26
C GLY A 500 -35.15 -4.07 1.14
N ASN A 501 -36.21 -3.39 0.68
CA ASN A 501 -36.14 -2.39 -0.38
C ASN A 501 -36.03 -0.94 0.13
N LYS A 502 -35.81 -0.73 1.43
CA LYS A 502 -35.71 0.60 2.02
C LYS A 502 -34.28 0.89 2.46
N LEU A 503 -33.80 2.06 2.09
CA LEU A 503 -32.52 2.61 2.49
C LEU A 503 -32.74 3.77 3.45
N PHE A 504 -32.14 3.69 4.64
CA PHE A 504 -32.11 4.75 5.64
C PHE A 504 -30.69 5.28 5.75
N VAL A 505 -30.49 6.59 5.59
CA VAL A 505 -29.17 7.23 5.71
C VAL A 505 -29.22 8.22 6.86
N ALA A 506 -28.34 8.05 7.84
CA ALA A 506 -28.16 8.94 8.99
C ALA A 506 -26.81 9.66 8.88
N ASN A 507 -26.78 10.98 9.08
CA ASN A 507 -25.54 11.77 9.05
C ASN A 507 -25.44 12.75 10.22
N ALA A 508 -24.24 12.86 10.81
CA ALA A 508 -23.85 13.90 11.76
C ALA A 508 -22.41 14.35 11.44
N GLY A 509 -22.26 15.57 10.92
CA GLY A 509 -21.00 16.12 10.41
C GLY A 509 -20.98 16.22 8.88
N ASP A 510 -19.81 16.15 8.26
CA ASP A 510 -19.56 16.43 6.83
C ASP A 510 -19.11 15.22 5.99
N CYS A 511 -19.16 14.01 6.57
CA CYS A 511 -19.28 12.80 5.75
C CYS A 511 -20.51 12.91 4.82
N ARG A 512 -20.40 12.39 3.60
CA ARG A 512 -21.50 12.43 2.63
C ARG A 512 -21.81 11.07 2.02
N THR A 513 -23.10 10.84 1.81
CA THR A 513 -23.67 9.65 1.18
C THR A 513 -24.50 10.05 -0.05
N ILE A 514 -24.23 9.41 -1.19
CA ILE A 514 -24.97 9.60 -2.44
C ILE A 514 -25.44 8.26 -3.02
N LEU A 515 -26.56 8.29 -3.72
CA LEU A 515 -27.14 7.18 -4.47
C LEU A 515 -27.05 7.48 -5.96
N CYS A 516 -26.53 6.55 -6.76
CA CYS A 516 -26.62 6.62 -8.21
C CYS A 516 -27.92 5.97 -8.66
N ARG A 517 -28.81 6.77 -9.27
CA ARG A 517 -30.06 6.32 -9.87
C ARG A 517 -30.10 6.74 -11.33
N ALA A 518 -30.31 5.77 -12.21
CA ALA A 518 -30.32 5.98 -13.66
C ALA A 518 -29.11 6.79 -14.18
N GLY A 519 -27.91 6.49 -13.67
CA GLY A 519 -26.68 7.19 -14.03
C GLY A 519 -26.52 8.62 -13.48
N HIS A 520 -27.36 9.06 -12.55
CA HIS A 520 -27.30 10.39 -11.94
C HIS A 520 -27.11 10.32 -10.42
N PRO A 521 -26.34 11.25 -9.82
CA PRO A 521 -26.15 11.29 -8.38
C PRO A 521 -27.34 11.93 -7.65
N PHE A 522 -27.87 11.25 -6.64
CA PHE A 522 -28.88 11.72 -5.70
C PHE A 522 -28.26 11.79 -4.32
N VAL A 523 -28.18 12.99 -3.75
CA VAL A 523 -27.57 13.21 -2.44
C VAL A 523 -28.55 12.79 -1.34
N LEU A 524 -28.11 11.91 -0.44
CA LEU A 524 -28.94 11.35 0.63
C LEU A 524 -28.61 11.92 2.02
N SER A 525 -27.52 12.67 2.16
CA SER A 525 -27.12 13.33 3.41
C SER A 525 -26.85 14.82 3.19
N LYS A 526 -26.99 15.62 4.24
CA LYS A 526 -26.58 17.03 4.24
C LYS A 526 -25.37 17.22 5.14
N ASP A 527 -24.43 18.04 4.68
CA ASP A 527 -23.24 18.37 5.45
C ASP A 527 -23.60 19.32 6.60
N HIS A 528 -23.14 18.98 7.81
CA HIS A 528 -23.38 19.75 9.02
C HIS A 528 -22.13 20.56 9.38
N VAL A 529 -21.89 21.65 8.65
CA VAL A 529 -20.75 22.57 8.85
C VAL A 529 -21.22 23.96 9.24
N ALA A 530 -20.37 24.71 9.94
CA ALA A 530 -20.70 26.04 10.45
C ALA A 530 -20.95 27.09 9.35
N SER A 531 -20.60 26.77 8.10
CA SER A 531 -20.96 27.58 6.94
C SER A 531 -22.42 27.44 6.51
N CYS A 532 -23.10 26.36 6.90
CA CYS A 532 -24.54 26.20 6.71
C CYS A 532 -25.30 27.11 7.70
N LEU A 533 -26.17 27.98 7.18
CA LEU A 533 -26.88 28.99 7.97
C LEU A 533 -27.72 28.38 9.09
N GLU A 534 -28.52 27.36 8.77
CA GLU A 534 -29.40 26.67 9.73
C GLU A 534 -28.60 26.05 10.89
N GLU A 535 -27.48 25.39 10.56
CA GLU A 535 -26.61 24.77 11.55
C GLU A 535 -25.88 25.81 12.41
N ARG A 536 -25.42 26.90 11.79
CA ARG A 536 -24.79 28.01 12.52
C ARG A 536 -25.75 28.67 13.50
N GLU A 537 -26.98 28.94 13.08
CA GLU A 537 -28.02 29.51 13.94
C GLU A 537 -28.39 28.55 15.08
N ARG A 538 -28.44 27.24 14.82
CA ARG A 538 -28.66 26.22 15.85
C ARG A 538 -27.55 26.23 16.91
N VAL A 539 -26.28 26.25 16.50
CA VAL A 539 -25.12 26.29 17.40
C VAL A 539 -25.11 27.58 18.24
N ILE A 540 -25.38 28.73 17.62
CA ILE A 540 -25.47 30.02 18.33
C ILE A 540 -26.63 30.02 19.33
N SER A 541 -27.78 29.48 18.94
CA SER A 541 -28.96 29.37 19.81
C SER A 541 -28.72 28.42 20.99
N ALA A 542 -27.86 27.42 20.81
CA ALA A 542 -27.41 26.52 21.87
C ALA A 542 -26.36 27.15 22.82
N GLY A 543 -25.97 28.42 22.59
CA GLY A 543 -25.10 29.19 23.46
C GLY A 543 -23.62 29.19 23.07
N GLU A 544 -23.24 28.52 21.97
CA GLU A 544 -21.86 28.50 21.50
C GLU A 544 -21.53 29.64 20.54
N GLN A 545 -20.27 30.03 20.51
CA GLN A 545 -19.80 31.09 19.61
C GLN A 545 -19.35 30.49 18.28
N VAL A 546 -19.75 31.13 17.17
CA VAL A 546 -19.24 30.80 15.84
C VAL A 546 -18.47 32.00 15.32
N ARG A 547 -17.21 31.79 14.92
CA ARG A 547 -16.31 32.85 14.46
C ARG A 547 -15.75 32.51 13.08
N TRP A 548 -15.53 33.53 12.27
CA TRP A 548 -14.80 33.37 11.01
C TRP A 548 -13.30 33.28 11.30
N GLN A 549 -12.67 32.17 10.92
CA GLN A 549 -11.25 31.90 11.14
C GLN A 549 -10.71 31.08 9.97
N VAL A 550 -9.55 31.47 9.41
CA VAL A 550 -8.86 30.75 8.32
C VAL A 550 -9.84 30.43 7.17
N ASP A 551 -10.43 31.47 6.59
CA ASP A 551 -11.32 31.42 5.42
C ASP A 551 -12.58 30.55 5.56
N ASN A 552 -13.00 30.20 6.78
CA ASN A 552 -14.23 29.45 7.01
C ASN A 552 -14.86 29.77 8.40
N TRP A 553 -16.11 29.37 8.62
CA TRP A 553 -16.76 29.47 9.94
C TRP A 553 -16.31 28.32 10.84
N ARG A 554 -16.06 28.63 12.12
CA ARG A 554 -15.58 27.69 13.14
C ARG A 554 -16.34 27.84 14.45
N VAL A 555 -16.62 26.71 15.11
CA VAL A 555 -17.39 26.60 16.35
C VAL A 555 -16.46 26.58 17.57
N GLY A 556 -16.81 27.38 18.57
CA GLY A 556 -16.17 27.39 19.89
C GLY A 556 -14.71 27.83 19.88
N LEU A 557 -14.05 27.66 21.04
CA LEU A 557 -12.61 27.88 21.17
C LEU A 557 -11.78 26.76 20.51
N ALA A 558 -12.37 25.57 20.35
CA ALA A 558 -11.76 24.44 19.67
C ALA A 558 -11.59 24.64 18.16
N ALA A 559 -12.20 25.70 17.59
CA ALA A 559 -12.15 26.04 16.18
C ALA A 559 -12.58 24.87 15.26
N LEU A 560 -13.71 24.23 15.58
CA LEU A 560 -14.22 23.08 14.84
C LEU A 560 -15.03 23.51 13.60
N GLN A 561 -14.88 22.83 12.47
CA GLN A 561 -15.64 23.12 11.24
C GLN A 561 -17.07 22.57 11.28
N VAL A 562 -17.23 21.38 11.84
CA VAL A 562 -18.51 20.67 11.92
C VAL A 562 -19.37 21.14 13.09
N THR A 563 -20.68 21.05 12.94
CA THR A 563 -21.69 21.45 13.94
C THR A 563 -22.35 20.26 14.60
N ARG A 564 -22.10 19.04 14.11
CA ARG A 564 -22.60 17.79 14.70
C ARG A 564 -21.48 16.74 14.68
N SER A 565 -21.35 15.98 15.77
CA SER A 565 -20.32 14.94 15.93
C SER A 565 -20.63 14.04 17.13
N ILE A 566 -20.03 12.86 17.15
CA ILE A 566 -19.89 12.01 18.34
C ILE A 566 -18.62 12.44 19.08
N GLY A 567 -18.65 12.55 20.40
CA GLY A 567 -17.49 13.04 21.18
C GLY A 567 -17.54 14.55 21.41
N ASP A 568 -16.43 15.27 21.20
CA ASP A 568 -16.34 16.75 21.41
C ASP A 568 -17.05 17.23 22.68
N ASP A 569 -16.73 16.60 23.82
CA ASP A 569 -17.46 16.81 25.07
C ASP A 569 -17.36 18.25 25.60
N ASP A 570 -16.34 18.99 25.18
CA ASP A 570 -16.15 20.42 25.46
C ASP A 570 -17.13 21.34 24.71
N LEU A 571 -17.75 20.87 23.63
CA LEU A 571 -18.68 21.63 22.79
C LEU A 571 -20.14 21.14 22.92
N LYS A 572 -20.41 20.17 23.79
CA LYS A 572 -21.77 19.71 24.09
C LYS A 572 -22.49 20.76 24.96
N PRO A 573 -23.77 21.05 24.69
CA PRO A 573 -24.67 20.36 23.76
C PRO A 573 -24.71 20.97 22.35
N ALA A 574 -24.00 22.07 22.07
CA ALA A 574 -24.13 22.78 20.81
C ALA A 574 -23.66 21.97 19.60
N VAL A 575 -22.54 21.25 19.71
CA VAL A 575 -22.12 20.26 18.72
C VAL A 575 -22.82 18.93 19.04
N THR A 576 -24.02 18.73 18.52
CA THR A 576 -24.87 17.58 18.89
C THR A 576 -24.48 16.28 18.17
N ALA A 577 -24.78 15.13 18.78
CA ALA A 577 -24.67 13.82 18.12
C ALA A 577 -25.96 13.40 17.39
N GLU A 578 -27.01 14.23 17.43
CA GLU A 578 -28.29 13.95 16.77
C GLU A 578 -28.14 13.93 15.23
N PRO A 579 -28.36 12.78 14.57
CA PRO A 579 -28.21 12.69 13.13
C PRO A 579 -29.44 13.26 12.39
N GLU A 580 -29.23 13.79 11.18
CA GLU A 580 -30.29 13.93 10.19
C GLU A 580 -30.48 12.58 9.48
N ILE A 581 -31.74 12.13 9.31
CA ILE A 581 -32.07 10.82 8.72
C ILE A 581 -32.96 11.01 7.49
N THR A 582 -32.59 10.37 6.39
CA THR A 582 -33.41 10.26 5.17
C THR A 582 -33.84 8.81 4.93
N GLU A 583 -35.07 8.62 4.41
CA GLU A 583 -35.60 7.32 3.99
C GLU A 583 -35.82 7.35 2.46
N THR A 584 -35.29 6.34 1.77
CA THR A 584 -35.40 6.19 0.31
C THR A 584 -35.88 4.78 -0.03
N ILE A 585 -36.89 4.69 -0.89
CA ILE A 585 -37.34 3.41 -1.46
C ILE A 585 -36.45 3.09 -2.67
N LEU A 586 -35.82 1.92 -2.62
CA LEU A 586 -34.96 1.39 -3.67
C LEU A 586 -35.79 0.76 -4.80
N SER A 587 -35.25 0.85 -6.00
CA SER A 587 -35.84 0.44 -7.27
C SER A 587 -34.76 -0.16 -8.18
N ALA A 588 -35.18 -0.78 -9.29
CA ALA A 588 -34.24 -1.34 -10.27
C ALA A 588 -33.35 -0.29 -10.97
N GLU A 589 -33.70 1.00 -10.87
CA GLU A 589 -32.88 2.10 -11.40
C GLU A 589 -31.73 2.49 -10.47
N ASP A 590 -31.74 2.00 -9.22
CA ASP A 590 -30.71 2.27 -8.23
C ASP A 590 -29.52 1.34 -8.44
N GLU A 591 -28.39 1.91 -8.85
CA GLU A 591 -27.24 1.14 -9.29
C GLU A 591 -26.26 0.88 -8.15
N TYR A 592 -25.89 1.93 -7.41
CA TYR A 592 -24.95 1.86 -6.30
C TYR A 592 -25.08 3.05 -5.33
N LEU A 593 -24.72 2.79 -4.09
CA LEU A 593 -24.54 3.77 -3.01
C LEU A 593 -23.03 4.06 -2.85
N VAL A 594 -22.68 5.32 -2.60
CA VAL A 594 -21.32 5.75 -2.23
C VAL A 594 -21.38 6.54 -0.94
N MET A 595 -20.56 6.16 0.04
CA MET A 595 -20.35 6.89 1.29
C MET A 595 -18.86 7.26 1.37
N ALA A 596 -18.53 8.48 1.77
CA ALA A 596 -17.13 8.86 2.01
C ALA A 596 -16.97 9.99 3.05
N SER A 597 -15.77 10.09 3.63
CA SER A 597 -15.31 11.25 4.41
C SER A 597 -15.09 12.48 3.53
N ASP A 598 -14.94 13.65 4.16
CA ASP A 598 -14.72 14.93 3.48
C ASP A 598 -13.48 14.92 2.58
N GLY A 599 -12.46 14.12 2.94
CA GLY A 599 -11.24 13.93 2.15
C GLY A 599 -11.48 13.48 0.71
N LEU A 600 -12.63 12.85 0.39
CA LEU A 600 -13.08 12.65 -1.01
C LEU A 600 -13.81 13.88 -1.54
N TRP A 601 -14.82 14.36 -0.80
CA TRP A 601 -15.80 15.35 -1.27
C TRP A 601 -15.25 16.75 -1.44
N ASP A 602 -14.14 17.08 -0.78
CA ASP A 602 -13.43 18.35 -0.91
C ASP A 602 -12.81 18.55 -2.31
N VAL A 603 -12.50 17.45 -3.01
CA VAL A 603 -11.76 17.49 -4.29
C VAL A 603 -12.43 16.73 -5.42
N VAL A 604 -13.48 15.95 -5.14
CA VAL A 604 -14.27 15.23 -6.14
C VAL A 604 -15.76 15.53 -5.97
N SER A 605 -16.40 16.05 -7.02
CA SER A 605 -17.83 16.33 -7.01
C SER A 605 -18.70 15.08 -7.18
N ASN A 606 -19.98 15.16 -6.78
CA ASN A 606 -20.92 14.03 -6.89
C ASN A 606 -21.05 13.48 -8.32
N ALA A 607 -21.04 14.35 -9.33
CA ALA A 607 -21.12 13.97 -10.73
C ALA A 607 -19.85 13.26 -11.22
N GLU A 608 -18.69 13.71 -10.74
CA GLU A 608 -17.40 13.08 -11.05
C GLU A 608 -17.29 11.69 -10.40
N VAL A 609 -17.77 11.51 -9.17
CA VAL A 609 -17.83 10.18 -8.53
C VAL A 609 -18.59 9.19 -9.41
N VAL A 610 -19.75 9.61 -9.95
CA VAL A 610 -20.55 8.78 -10.86
C VAL A 610 -19.77 8.48 -12.14
N SER A 611 -19.09 9.47 -12.74
CA SER A 611 -18.25 9.26 -13.93
C SER A 611 -17.08 8.30 -13.67
N ILE A 612 -16.39 8.46 -12.54
CA ILE A 612 -15.24 7.62 -12.16
C ILE A 612 -15.69 6.19 -11.97
N ILE A 613 -16.78 5.95 -11.23
CA ILE A 613 -17.32 4.59 -11.06
C ILE A 613 -17.75 4.01 -12.41
N LYS A 614 -18.33 4.82 -13.30
CA LYS A 614 -18.72 4.38 -14.64
C LYS A 614 -17.53 3.88 -15.47
N ASP A 615 -16.37 4.51 -15.32
CA ASP A 615 -15.13 4.14 -16.03
C ASP A 615 -14.24 3.15 -15.26
N THR A 616 -14.70 2.68 -14.08
CA THR A 616 -13.98 1.69 -13.27
C THR A 616 -14.62 0.32 -13.42
N VAL A 617 -13.79 -0.73 -13.35
CA VAL A 617 -14.25 -2.11 -13.18
C VAL A 617 -15.31 -2.15 -12.08
N LYS A 618 -16.46 -2.75 -12.35
CA LYS A 618 -17.61 -2.78 -11.44
C LYS A 618 -17.43 -3.79 -10.30
N GLU A 619 -16.32 -3.65 -9.58
CA GLU A 619 -16.00 -4.34 -8.35
C GLU A 619 -15.95 -3.27 -7.23
N PRO A 620 -16.78 -3.38 -6.19
CA PRO A 620 -16.95 -2.31 -5.22
C PRO A 620 -15.64 -1.89 -4.51
N GLY A 621 -14.74 -2.82 -4.17
CA GLY A 621 -13.46 -2.50 -3.55
C GLY A 621 -12.55 -1.67 -4.45
N MET A 622 -12.48 -2.01 -5.74
CA MET A 622 -11.75 -1.26 -6.76
C MET A 622 -12.35 0.13 -6.98
N CYS A 623 -13.69 0.25 -7.01
CA CYS A 623 -14.36 1.55 -7.09
C CYS A 623 -14.00 2.44 -5.89
N SER A 624 -14.11 1.91 -4.66
CA SER A 624 -13.74 2.63 -3.44
C SER A 624 -12.27 3.08 -3.46
N LYS A 625 -11.36 2.19 -3.88
CA LYS A 625 -9.94 2.50 -3.98
C LYS A 625 -9.65 3.54 -5.06
N ARG A 626 -10.28 3.44 -6.23
CA ARG A 626 -10.10 4.38 -7.34
C ARG A 626 -10.55 5.78 -6.95
N LEU A 627 -11.68 5.92 -6.26
CA LEU A 627 -12.18 7.19 -5.75
C LEU A 627 -11.22 7.81 -4.73
N ALA A 628 -10.77 7.03 -3.74
CA ALA A 628 -9.84 7.53 -2.74
C ALA A 628 -8.48 7.93 -3.36
N THR A 629 -8.00 7.17 -4.34
CA THR A 629 -6.75 7.47 -5.06
C THR A 629 -6.90 8.74 -5.89
N GLU A 630 -8.03 8.92 -6.60
CA GLU A 630 -8.33 10.14 -7.34
C GLU A 630 -8.30 11.37 -6.43
N ALA A 631 -8.92 11.27 -5.25
CA ALA A 631 -8.91 12.37 -4.29
C ALA A 631 -7.49 12.71 -3.78
N ALA A 632 -6.68 11.70 -3.47
CA ALA A 632 -5.29 11.90 -3.09
C ALA A 632 -4.46 12.56 -4.21
N GLU A 633 -4.65 12.14 -5.46
CA GLU A 633 -3.99 12.68 -6.65
C GLU A 633 -4.39 14.14 -6.92
N ARG A 634 -5.66 14.48 -6.69
CA ARG A 634 -6.17 15.87 -6.75
C ARG A 634 -5.72 16.74 -5.60
N GLY A 635 -4.93 16.19 -4.67
CA GLY A 635 -4.31 16.93 -3.60
C GLY A 635 -5.19 17.10 -2.37
N SER A 636 -6.12 16.16 -2.13
CA SER A 636 -6.78 16.04 -0.83
C SER A 636 -5.73 16.06 0.29
N LYS A 637 -6.02 16.85 1.33
CA LYS A 637 -5.14 17.06 2.47
C LYS A 637 -5.61 16.28 3.70
N ASP A 638 -6.64 15.46 3.55
CA ASP A 638 -7.24 14.72 4.64
C ASP A 638 -7.01 13.21 4.57
N ASN A 639 -7.46 12.50 5.61
CA ASN A 639 -7.75 11.08 5.53
C ASN A 639 -8.90 10.85 4.55
N ILE A 640 -8.89 9.70 3.88
CA ILE A 640 -9.86 9.41 2.83
C ILE A 640 -10.39 8.00 3.04
N THR A 641 -11.67 7.90 3.37
CA THR A 641 -12.39 6.64 3.54
C THR A 641 -13.58 6.62 2.62
N VAL A 642 -13.71 5.55 1.83
CA VAL A 642 -14.78 5.39 0.83
C VAL A 642 -15.38 4.00 0.95
N ILE A 643 -16.71 3.93 0.93
CA ILE A 643 -17.50 2.70 0.82
C ILE A 643 -18.36 2.80 -0.44
N VAL A 644 -18.34 1.75 -1.27
CA VAL A 644 -19.22 1.59 -2.42
C VAL A 644 -20.04 0.32 -2.23
N VAL A 645 -21.35 0.44 -2.45
CA VAL A 645 -22.31 -0.68 -2.36
C VAL A 645 -23.12 -0.73 -3.66
N PHE A 646 -22.89 -1.72 -4.52
CA PHE A 646 -23.76 -1.98 -5.66
C PHE A 646 -25.09 -2.56 -5.17
N LEU A 647 -26.19 -2.04 -5.70
CA LEU A 647 -27.56 -2.37 -5.32
C LEU A 647 -28.25 -3.32 -6.33
N ARG A 648 -27.56 -3.66 -7.41
CA ARG A 648 -28.00 -4.60 -8.45
C ARG A 648 -26.88 -5.61 -8.78
N PRO A 649 -27.23 -6.78 -9.33
CA PRO A 649 -26.23 -7.71 -9.85
C PRO A 649 -25.38 -7.03 -10.92
N VAL A 650 -24.07 -7.13 -10.76
CA VAL A 650 -23.10 -6.70 -11.77
C VAL A 650 -22.72 -7.92 -12.59
N SER A 651 -22.89 -7.85 -13.91
CA SER A 651 -22.56 -8.96 -14.80
C SER A 651 -21.04 -9.23 -14.83
N THR A 652 -20.63 -10.47 -15.14
CA THR A 652 -19.21 -10.81 -15.31
C THR A 652 -18.52 -9.93 -16.35
N ALA A 653 -19.23 -9.51 -17.41
CA ALA A 653 -18.71 -8.59 -18.41
C ALA A 653 -18.43 -7.19 -17.84
N GLU A 654 -19.35 -6.62 -17.05
CA GLU A 654 -19.16 -5.34 -16.36
C GLU A 654 -18.07 -5.39 -15.27
N ARG A 655 -17.69 -6.58 -14.79
CA ARG A 655 -16.55 -6.80 -13.89
C ARG A 655 -15.20 -6.97 -14.60
N ILE A 656 -15.21 -7.14 -15.92
CA ILE A 656 -13.99 -7.36 -16.73
C ILE A 656 -13.62 -6.08 -17.49
N TYR A 657 -14.60 -5.25 -17.87
CA TYR A 657 -14.40 -3.98 -18.57
C TYR A 657 -14.15 -2.80 -17.64
#